data_AF-A0A1Q3MJE6-F1
#
_entry.id   AF-A0A1Q3MJE6-F1
#
_cell.length_a   1.000
_cell.length_b   1.000
_cell.length_c   1.000
_cell.angle_alpha   90.00
_cell.angle_beta   90.00
_cell.angle_gamma   90.00
#
_symmetry.space_group_name_H-M   'P 1'
#
loop_
_entity.id
_entity.type
_entity.pdbx_description
1 polymer ?
#
loop_
_entity_poly.entity_id
_entity_poly.type
_entity_poly.pdbx_seq_one_letter_code
_entity_poly.pdbx_strand_id
1 'polypeptide(L)'
;MIAVVMSLFAVCSVAQDQTLPEYLDSLKWDPSTKGPLVAVATNRRSAAGKQGLEAFGRKSFVVGGLTVVAPETMVVIDGSMKSAPNMYDGLPRQAKVLYLLSTLDSGQMKKAAGNGIGLGDLQGEQRAVFLSLLPPTVKWQKGVVDDRGFVDVKSKGTLSEKERNSVRLRISKAINFQLSLVEGQGYTNHDTIEDYGVPGTVAYLRDSDDDYDKGDAFGVQIRSTVENRLKKSQLDYKSEVFQTEISLDAKDTVAGVLGKISAATGVRLDADLRVAGLGVQSYGKKATAAGVLQALALGVTGTYRLVGSTFVLTSDLEGMGARKYKLSLWQADIQREIWRRIDEWQQLLGPMGYLSGSSFDNELGLAPSGDAKQLLDKMAPSDGPDKLDGSSLPPNLRGYLDRVNKRYSHQQVRTDRVGMETMLAYGFVLPDGNRLHLERDELGSGWAFMKREGAPRPLAAVPQPPFELSAGPPRALVLSAETVAQAQLAIDLAKAYGFKELWLHTHSPTALQAAIKSEIPTWLVIKPWEALPGATGLDQNLGGLSQKELLKLMTESPTFLQSLGFRQVFSVIDTSPSVSPDGTEGSRWARYAALAKTEGLGGVAVLKHRPTGYEKERQEGFYFERIVSETFDRGYSVKMREAFLNAYHVDPIDITPPGLFFDSDLRQPFFLDDNLRGSSSVYSGRDVPLPEFKKMVDTWQKFRGDTLEKATLTLAAQLRTSSQAPLYLERVSHFSHPSWPFGTLLIQWNQGDKIPEFNEVHEAPSGTMRYSFEFAPPMTDGEQQLLSQTLSNVVRGNASVTISFDLSGLSTEDAEKFMKRWLKPAAN
;
A
#
# COMPACT_ATOMS: atom_id res chain seq x y z
N MET A 1 67.59 -47.75 24.24
CA MET A 1 68.16 -46.74 23.30
C MET A 1 67.04 -46.29 22.37
N ILE A 2 66.98 -45.01 22.00
CA ILE A 2 66.09 -44.43 20.98
C ILE A 2 64.58 -44.33 21.32
N ALA A 3 64.27 -43.22 21.97
CA ALA A 3 63.19 -42.25 21.66
C ALA A 3 61.77 -42.71 21.27
N VAL A 4 60.82 -42.37 22.14
CA VAL A 4 59.39 -42.17 21.83
C VAL A 4 59.22 -40.90 20.98
N VAL A 5 58.48 -41.00 19.87
CA VAL A 5 57.92 -39.83 19.17
C VAL A 5 56.40 -39.88 19.29
N MET A 6 55.84 -39.02 20.14
CA MET A 6 54.40 -38.74 20.12
C MET A 6 54.10 -37.81 18.96
N SER A 7 53.67 -38.36 17.83
CA SER A 7 53.08 -37.57 16.75
C SER A 7 51.68 -37.11 17.15
N LEU A 8 51.43 -35.79 17.15
CA LEU A 8 50.11 -35.23 17.42
C LEU A 8 49.10 -35.76 16.39
N PHE A 9 48.03 -36.40 16.87
CA PHE A 9 46.79 -36.48 16.10
C PHE A 9 46.19 -35.08 16.05
N ALA A 10 46.29 -34.43 14.88
CA ALA A 10 45.54 -33.23 14.60
C ALA A 10 44.04 -33.58 14.60
N VAL A 11 43.33 -33.14 15.64
CA VAL A 11 41.89 -33.35 15.77
C VAL A 11 41.19 -32.63 14.63
N CYS A 12 40.49 -33.37 13.76
CA CYS A 12 39.45 -32.79 12.92
C CYS A 12 38.34 -32.25 13.82
N SER A 13 38.41 -30.99 14.22
CA SER A 13 37.36 -30.35 14.99
C SER A 13 36.13 -30.17 14.09
N VAL A 14 35.18 -31.08 14.22
CA VAL A 14 33.79 -30.87 13.83
C VAL A 14 33.37 -29.49 14.35
N ALA A 15 32.77 -28.66 13.49
CA ALA A 15 32.32 -27.34 13.87
C ALA A 15 31.35 -27.46 15.06
N GLN A 16 31.76 -26.97 16.24
CA GLN A 16 30.93 -27.02 17.44
C GLN A 16 29.70 -26.15 17.22
N ASP A 17 28.52 -26.73 17.45
CA ASP A 17 27.23 -26.04 17.48
C ASP A 17 27.14 -25.09 18.68
N GLN A 18 27.83 -23.96 18.54
CA GLN A 18 27.96 -22.89 19.52
C GLN A 18 27.31 -21.61 18.97
N THR A 19 26.88 -20.76 19.88
CA THR A 19 26.35 -19.43 19.58
C THR A 19 27.48 -18.40 19.44
N LEU A 20 27.20 -17.26 18.80
CA LEU A 20 28.17 -16.17 18.69
C LEU A 20 28.70 -15.69 20.06
N PRO A 21 27.89 -15.52 21.13
CA PRO A 21 28.41 -15.20 22.45
C PRO A 21 29.41 -16.21 23.02
N GLU A 22 29.12 -17.51 22.90
CA GLU A 22 30.00 -18.59 23.38
C GLU A 22 31.31 -18.62 22.60
N TYR A 23 31.25 -18.42 21.28
CA TYR A 23 32.43 -18.27 20.45
C TYR A 23 33.30 -17.08 20.88
N LEU A 24 32.70 -15.91 21.13
CA LEU A 24 33.44 -14.73 21.59
C LEU A 24 34.09 -14.95 22.97
N ASP A 25 33.38 -15.59 23.91
CA ASP A 25 33.93 -15.95 25.22
C ASP A 25 35.12 -16.93 25.07
N SER A 26 35.06 -17.84 24.09
CA SER A 26 36.16 -18.78 23.79
C SER A 26 37.45 -18.12 23.30
N LEU A 27 37.37 -16.91 22.70
CA LEU A 27 38.53 -16.18 22.18
C LEU A 27 39.49 -15.68 23.28
N LYS A 28 39.03 -15.65 24.54
CA LYS A 28 39.77 -15.08 25.70
C LYS A 28 40.36 -13.71 25.35
N TRP A 29 39.52 -12.82 24.84
CA TRP A 29 39.95 -11.51 24.37
C TRP A 29 40.60 -10.68 25.50
N ASP A 30 41.85 -10.29 25.30
CA ASP A 30 42.57 -9.39 26.20
C ASP A 30 42.47 -7.94 25.67
N PRO A 31 41.66 -7.08 26.30
CA PRO A 31 41.48 -5.71 25.85
C PRO A 31 42.69 -4.82 26.16
N SER A 32 43.64 -5.27 27.01
CA SER A 32 44.85 -4.49 27.32
C SER A 32 45.88 -4.53 26.20
N THR A 33 45.91 -5.60 25.41
CA THR A 33 46.82 -5.76 24.26
C THR A 33 46.14 -5.56 22.91
N LYS A 34 44.83 -5.81 22.80
CA LYS A 34 44.08 -5.75 21.52
C LYS A 34 43.08 -4.59 21.42
N GLY A 35 42.99 -3.75 22.46
CA GLY A 35 41.95 -2.73 22.59
C GLY A 35 40.58 -3.34 22.93
N PRO A 36 39.56 -2.52 23.26
CA PRO A 36 38.26 -3.04 23.64
C PRO A 36 37.53 -3.64 22.42
N LEU A 37 36.72 -4.66 22.66
CA LEU A 37 35.90 -5.33 21.65
C LEU A 37 34.41 -5.13 21.98
N VAL A 38 33.59 -4.82 20.97
CA VAL A 38 32.12 -4.75 21.09
C VAL A 38 31.48 -5.61 19.99
N ALA A 39 30.44 -6.36 20.36
CA ALA A 39 29.65 -7.17 19.42
C ALA A 39 28.15 -7.01 19.72
N VAL A 40 27.32 -6.77 18.70
CA VAL A 40 25.87 -6.98 18.81
C VAL A 40 25.61 -8.47 18.63
N ALA A 41 25.65 -9.17 19.75
CA ALA A 41 25.73 -10.62 19.84
C ALA A 41 24.33 -11.24 19.80
N THR A 42 23.89 -11.60 18.60
CA THR A 42 22.67 -12.39 18.39
C THR A 42 22.93 -13.85 18.78
N ASN A 43 21.89 -14.57 19.24
CA ASN A 43 21.94 -16.01 19.56
C ASN A 43 22.08 -16.92 18.31
N ARG A 44 22.70 -16.40 17.24
CA ARG A 44 22.94 -17.13 15.99
C ARG A 44 23.96 -18.24 16.25
N ARG A 45 23.60 -19.47 15.85
CA ARG A 45 24.47 -20.64 15.87
C ARG A 45 25.40 -20.67 14.65
N SER A 46 26.54 -21.35 14.79
CA SER A 46 27.50 -21.56 13.71
C SER A 46 26.92 -22.37 12.55
N ALA A 47 27.16 -21.93 11.31
CA ALA A 47 26.83 -22.67 10.10
C ALA A 47 27.76 -23.88 9.90
N ALA A 48 27.19 -25.02 9.52
CA ALA A 48 27.94 -26.24 9.25
C ALA A 48 28.97 -26.03 8.11
N GLY A 49 30.17 -26.59 8.29
CA GLY A 49 31.26 -26.51 7.31
C GLY A 49 32.06 -25.20 7.29
N LYS A 50 31.70 -24.21 8.12
CA LYS A 50 32.46 -22.95 8.29
C LYS A 50 33.18 -22.88 9.63
N GLN A 51 34.19 -22.02 9.74
CA GLN A 51 34.96 -21.79 10.97
C GLN A 51 35.07 -20.29 11.30
N GLY A 52 35.44 -19.99 12.55
CA GLY A 52 35.64 -18.63 13.03
C GLY A 52 34.40 -17.73 12.93
N LEU A 53 34.60 -16.42 12.77
CA LEU A 53 33.51 -15.44 12.62
C LEU A 53 32.67 -15.67 11.35
N GLU A 54 33.25 -16.24 10.30
CA GLU A 54 32.55 -16.56 9.04
C GLU A 54 31.42 -17.57 9.24
N ALA A 55 31.56 -18.49 10.21
CA ALA A 55 30.50 -19.42 10.58
C ALA A 55 29.23 -18.72 11.11
N PHE A 56 29.34 -17.46 11.54
CA PHE A 56 28.22 -16.64 12.00
C PHE A 56 27.81 -15.57 10.97
N GLY A 57 28.45 -15.54 9.79
CA GLY A 57 28.31 -14.45 8.81
C GLY A 57 28.81 -13.11 9.33
N ARG A 58 29.86 -13.12 10.16
CA ARG A 58 30.43 -11.94 10.82
C ARG A 58 31.90 -11.74 10.40
N LYS A 59 32.41 -10.53 10.57
CA LYS A 59 33.85 -10.22 10.54
C LYS A 59 34.20 -9.13 11.56
N SER A 60 35.50 -8.96 11.80
CA SER A 60 36.03 -7.90 12.65
C SER A 60 36.26 -6.61 11.85
N PHE A 61 35.82 -5.49 12.41
CA PHE A 61 36.08 -4.13 11.93
C PHE A 61 36.87 -3.36 13.00
N VAL A 62 37.52 -2.26 12.62
CA VAL A 62 38.14 -1.32 13.58
C VAL A 62 37.54 0.07 13.38
N VAL A 63 36.93 0.62 14.44
CA VAL A 63 36.32 1.96 14.45
C VAL A 63 36.59 2.66 15.77
N GLY A 64 37.04 3.91 15.77
CA GLY A 64 37.28 4.68 17.00
C GLY A 64 38.24 4.03 18.02
N GLY A 65 39.15 3.15 17.59
CA GLY A 65 40.04 2.38 18.48
C GLY A 65 39.42 1.10 19.06
N LEU A 66 38.17 0.79 18.74
CA LEU A 66 37.48 -0.45 19.09
C LEU A 66 37.61 -1.50 18.00
N THR A 67 37.75 -2.77 18.41
CA THR A 67 37.42 -3.90 17.54
C THR A 67 35.91 -4.15 17.59
N VAL A 68 35.26 -4.31 16.44
CA VAL A 68 33.82 -4.54 16.35
C VAL A 68 33.53 -5.82 15.59
N VAL A 69 32.78 -6.73 16.20
CA VAL A 69 32.28 -7.93 15.51
C VAL A 69 30.88 -7.64 14.97
N ALA A 70 30.80 -7.50 13.65
CA ALA A 70 29.60 -7.08 12.93
C ALA A 70 29.38 -7.96 11.69
N PRO A 71 28.22 -7.87 11.01
CA PRO A 71 27.94 -8.64 9.80
C PRO A 71 28.98 -8.41 8.72
N GLU A 72 29.30 -9.44 7.93
CA GLU A 72 30.18 -9.30 6.77
C GLU A 72 29.56 -8.43 5.67
N THR A 73 28.25 -8.60 5.45
CA THR A 73 27.45 -7.91 4.43
C THR A 73 26.31 -7.12 5.06
N MET A 74 25.86 -6.10 4.34
CA MET A 74 24.63 -5.36 4.63
C MET A 74 23.72 -5.35 3.40
N VAL A 75 22.42 -5.17 3.64
CA VAL A 75 21.45 -4.91 2.57
C VAL A 75 21.32 -3.41 2.35
N VAL A 76 21.38 -3.00 1.07
CA VAL A 76 21.09 -1.65 0.60
C VAL A 76 19.87 -1.71 -0.29
N ILE A 77 18.93 -0.78 -0.07
CA ILE A 77 17.73 -0.64 -0.88
C ILE A 77 17.81 0.68 -1.64
N ASP A 78 17.87 0.63 -2.97
CA ASP A 78 17.82 1.81 -3.84
C ASP A 78 16.36 2.14 -4.17
N GLY A 79 15.77 3.02 -3.35
CA GLY A 79 14.47 3.61 -3.64
C GLY A 79 14.54 4.85 -4.54
N SER A 80 15.66 5.12 -5.23
CA SER A 80 15.76 6.31 -6.09
C SER A 80 15.06 6.15 -7.45
N MET A 81 14.85 4.91 -7.89
CA MET A 81 14.05 4.55 -9.08
C MET A 81 14.49 5.31 -10.36
N LYS A 82 15.78 5.68 -10.42
CA LYS A 82 16.35 6.53 -11.49
C LYS A 82 16.54 5.82 -12.82
N SER A 83 16.70 4.50 -12.79
CA SER A 83 16.75 3.67 -14.00
C SER A 83 15.34 3.44 -14.50
N ALA A 84 15.11 3.64 -15.80
CA ALA A 84 13.86 3.23 -16.42
C ALA A 84 13.68 1.70 -16.31
N PRO A 85 12.45 1.20 -16.15
CA PRO A 85 12.14 -0.23 -16.26
C PRO A 85 12.73 -0.87 -17.52
N ASN A 86 13.33 -2.04 -17.38
CA ASN A 86 13.77 -2.81 -18.54
C ASN A 86 12.59 -3.60 -19.10
N MET A 87 12.23 -3.38 -20.37
CA MET A 87 11.19 -4.17 -21.04
C MET A 87 11.48 -5.69 -21.06
N TYR A 88 12.77 -6.07 -21.07
CA TYR A 88 13.20 -7.46 -21.13
C TYR A 88 13.27 -8.13 -19.76
N ASP A 89 13.79 -7.48 -18.73
CA ASP A 89 13.88 -8.11 -17.41
C ASP A 89 12.61 -7.89 -16.57
N GLY A 90 11.90 -6.79 -16.84
CA GLY A 90 10.87 -6.26 -15.96
C GLY A 90 9.42 -6.57 -16.29
N LEU A 91 9.06 -6.79 -17.55
CA LEU A 91 7.67 -7.07 -17.90
C LEU A 91 7.25 -8.47 -17.40
N PRO A 92 6.03 -8.62 -16.84
CA PRO A 92 5.39 -9.92 -16.63
C PRO A 92 5.39 -10.76 -17.92
N ARG A 93 5.44 -12.08 -17.78
CA ARG A 93 5.62 -12.95 -18.95
C ARG A 93 4.46 -12.86 -19.94
N GLN A 94 3.22 -12.76 -19.49
CA GLN A 94 2.06 -12.57 -20.37
C GLN A 94 2.16 -11.25 -21.16
N ALA A 95 2.68 -10.18 -20.55
CA ALA A 95 2.91 -8.91 -21.24
C ALA A 95 3.97 -9.04 -22.34
N LYS A 96 5.09 -9.74 -22.06
CA LYS A 96 6.14 -10.04 -23.06
C LYS A 96 5.62 -10.91 -24.21
N VAL A 97 4.79 -11.91 -23.91
CA VAL A 97 4.19 -12.77 -24.94
C VAL A 97 3.21 -11.97 -25.81
N LEU A 98 2.30 -11.20 -25.21
CA LEU A 98 1.38 -10.34 -25.97
C LEU A 98 2.14 -9.33 -26.85
N TYR A 99 3.20 -8.71 -26.32
CA TYR A 99 4.06 -7.84 -27.12
C TYR A 99 4.71 -8.59 -28.29
N LEU A 100 5.34 -9.75 -28.04
CA LEU A 100 5.94 -10.57 -29.10
C LEU A 100 4.91 -10.89 -30.18
N LEU A 101 3.74 -11.42 -29.80
CA LEU A 101 2.65 -11.75 -30.72
C LEU A 101 2.19 -10.54 -31.54
N SER A 102 2.12 -9.33 -30.94
CA SER A 102 1.75 -8.09 -31.65
C SER A 102 2.73 -7.68 -32.75
N THR A 103 3.96 -8.21 -32.72
CA THR A 103 5.01 -7.95 -33.72
C THR A 103 5.20 -9.07 -34.75
N LEU A 104 4.48 -10.19 -34.64
CA LEU A 104 4.64 -11.34 -35.54
C LEU A 104 3.87 -11.14 -36.85
N ASP A 105 4.47 -11.56 -37.97
CA ASP A 105 3.74 -11.67 -39.23
C ASP A 105 2.77 -12.86 -39.26
N SER A 106 1.89 -12.92 -40.27
CA SER A 106 0.86 -13.96 -40.38
C SER A 106 1.41 -15.41 -40.51
N GLY A 107 2.65 -15.58 -40.99
CA GLY A 107 3.35 -16.87 -41.06
C GLY A 107 3.99 -17.25 -39.73
N GLN A 108 4.61 -16.28 -39.04
CA GLN A 108 5.11 -16.43 -37.67
C GLN A 108 3.96 -16.77 -36.70
N MET A 109 2.83 -16.06 -36.76
CA MET A 109 1.64 -16.35 -35.94
C MET A 109 1.11 -17.77 -36.14
N LYS A 110 1.08 -18.29 -37.38
CA LYS A 110 0.68 -19.68 -37.66
C LYS A 110 1.61 -20.71 -37.04
N LYS A 111 2.92 -20.41 -36.89
CA LYS A 111 3.86 -21.28 -36.16
C LYS A 111 3.57 -21.25 -34.66
N ALA A 112 3.36 -20.05 -34.09
CA ALA A 112 3.08 -19.86 -32.67
C ALA A 112 1.78 -20.57 -32.22
N ALA A 113 0.72 -20.52 -33.04
CA ALA A 113 -0.55 -21.22 -32.80
C ALA A 113 -0.54 -22.73 -33.12
N GLY A 114 0.55 -23.24 -33.69
CA GLY A 114 0.75 -24.64 -34.07
C GLY A 114 1.79 -25.36 -33.20
N ASN A 115 2.84 -25.90 -33.82
CA ASN A 115 3.93 -26.62 -33.15
C ASN A 115 4.95 -25.70 -32.43
N GLY A 116 4.57 -24.45 -32.19
CA GLY A 116 5.37 -23.42 -31.55
C GLY A 116 6.34 -22.70 -32.49
N ILE A 117 6.65 -21.45 -32.15
CA ILE A 117 7.63 -20.59 -32.81
C ILE A 117 8.95 -20.62 -32.03
N GLY A 118 10.07 -20.87 -32.72
CA GLY A 118 11.40 -20.93 -32.11
C GLY A 118 12.25 -19.69 -32.37
N LEU A 119 13.38 -19.57 -31.68
CA LEU A 119 14.32 -18.46 -31.88
C LEU A 119 14.80 -18.32 -33.34
N GLY A 120 14.88 -19.43 -34.10
CA GLY A 120 15.24 -19.42 -35.52
C GLY A 120 14.19 -18.79 -36.46
N ASP A 121 12.94 -18.64 -35.99
CA ASP A 121 11.83 -18.05 -36.75
C ASP A 121 11.71 -16.53 -36.54
N LEU A 122 12.53 -15.95 -35.66
CA LEU A 122 12.42 -14.58 -35.16
C LEU A 122 13.62 -13.72 -35.55
N GLN A 123 13.39 -12.43 -35.74
CA GLN A 123 14.40 -11.45 -36.17
C GLN A 123 14.42 -10.19 -35.30
N GLY A 124 15.58 -9.53 -35.20
CA GLY A 124 15.76 -8.27 -34.46
C GLY A 124 15.20 -8.33 -33.04
N GLU A 125 14.35 -7.37 -32.70
CA GLU A 125 13.68 -7.22 -31.41
C GLU A 125 12.88 -8.46 -30.98
N GLN A 126 12.21 -9.15 -31.91
CA GLN A 126 11.45 -10.38 -31.61
C GLN A 126 12.33 -11.44 -30.93
N ARG A 127 13.62 -11.53 -31.32
CA ARG A 127 14.59 -12.45 -30.71
C ARG A 127 14.93 -12.05 -29.29
N ALA A 128 15.10 -10.75 -29.04
CA ALA A 128 15.41 -10.23 -27.72
C ALA A 128 14.24 -10.45 -26.75
N VAL A 129 13.00 -10.20 -27.18
CA VAL A 129 11.79 -10.49 -26.40
C VAL A 129 11.66 -11.98 -26.12
N PHE A 130 11.86 -12.84 -27.12
CA PHE A 130 11.80 -14.30 -26.93
C PHE A 130 12.84 -14.80 -25.92
N LEU A 131 14.09 -14.32 -26.02
CA LEU A 131 15.15 -14.67 -25.08
C LEU A 131 14.87 -14.16 -23.65
N SER A 132 14.08 -13.12 -23.46
CA SER A 132 13.71 -12.60 -22.14
C SER A 132 12.51 -13.31 -21.47
N LEU A 133 11.85 -14.21 -22.20
CA LEU A 133 10.85 -15.14 -21.63
C LEU A 133 11.51 -16.31 -20.88
N LEU A 134 12.69 -16.74 -21.34
CA LEU A 134 13.40 -17.91 -20.84
C LEU A 134 14.57 -17.49 -19.94
N PRO A 135 14.62 -17.87 -18.64
CA PRO A 135 15.78 -17.58 -17.79
C PRO A 135 17.06 -18.19 -18.37
N PRO A 136 18.26 -17.69 -18.01
CA PRO A 136 19.54 -18.22 -18.52
C PRO A 136 19.68 -19.75 -18.31
N THR A 137 19.18 -20.25 -17.18
CA THR A 137 19.05 -21.68 -16.89
C THR A 137 17.56 -22.03 -16.82
N VAL A 138 17.02 -22.66 -17.87
CA VAL A 138 15.65 -23.16 -17.86
C VAL A 138 15.61 -24.48 -17.09
N LYS A 139 15.01 -24.46 -15.90
CA LYS A 139 14.73 -25.67 -15.11
C LYS A 139 13.35 -26.24 -15.47
N TRP A 140 13.23 -27.55 -15.45
CA TRP A 140 11.97 -28.27 -15.68
C TRP A 140 11.81 -29.42 -14.69
N GLN A 141 10.55 -29.81 -14.45
CA GLN A 141 10.18 -30.98 -13.67
C GLN A 141 9.32 -31.91 -14.52
N LYS A 142 9.39 -33.21 -14.23
CA LYS A 142 8.56 -34.26 -14.84
C LYS A 142 7.98 -35.14 -13.75
N GLY A 143 6.71 -35.47 -13.87
CA GLY A 143 6.03 -36.34 -12.92
C GLY A 143 4.81 -37.03 -13.51
N VAL A 144 4.05 -37.68 -12.62
CA VAL A 144 2.77 -38.33 -12.96
C VAL A 144 1.65 -37.55 -12.29
N VAL A 145 0.54 -37.34 -12.99
CA VAL A 145 -0.63 -36.64 -12.47
C VAL A 145 -1.38 -37.52 -11.47
N ASP A 146 -1.66 -36.99 -10.27
CA ASP A 146 -2.40 -37.67 -9.21
C ASP A 146 -3.93 -37.60 -9.41
N ASP A 147 -4.69 -38.18 -8.48
CA ASP A 147 -6.16 -38.23 -8.53
C ASP A 147 -6.85 -36.87 -8.28
N ARG A 148 -6.08 -35.82 -7.97
CA ARG A 148 -6.53 -34.43 -7.78
C ARG A 148 -6.09 -33.50 -8.93
N GLY A 149 -5.38 -34.03 -9.93
CA GLY A 149 -4.85 -33.24 -11.05
C GLY A 149 -3.52 -32.53 -10.76
N PHE A 150 -2.79 -32.92 -9.71
CA PHE A 150 -1.47 -32.36 -9.37
C PHE A 150 -0.34 -33.30 -9.75
N VAL A 151 0.88 -32.76 -9.97
CA VAL A 151 2.03 -33.56 -10.42
C VAL A 151 2.83 -34.09 -9.22
N ASP A 152 2.91 -35.41 -9.10
CA ASP A 152 3.87 -36.11 -8.25
C ASP A 152 5.23 -36.16 -8.99
N VAL A 153 6.11 -35.22 -8.64
CA VAL A 153 7.39 -34.97 -9.32
C VAL A 153 8.36 -36.14 -9.14
N LYS A 154 8.77 -36.74 -10.27
CA LYS A 154 9.69 -37.90 -10.31
C LYS A 154 11.10 -37.54 -10.75
N SER A 155 11.27 -36.48 -11.54
CA SER A 155 12.59 -35.98 -11.93
C SER A 155 12.57 -34.48 -12.21
N LYS A 156 13.75 -33.86 -12.09
CA LYS A 156 14.00 -32.46 -12.46
C LYS A 156 15.20 -32.40 -13.41
N GLY A 157 15.30 -31.34 -14.21
CA GLY A 157 16.43 -31.11 -15.11
C GLY A 157 16.65 -29.64 -15.46
N THR A 158 17.76 -29.37 -16.14
CA THR A 158 18.19 -28.03 -16.59
C THR A 158 18.57 -28.09 -18.07
N LEU A 159 18.17 -27.09 -18.85
CA LEU A 159 18.66 -26.93 -20.23
C LEU A 159 20.02 -26.21 -20.25
N SER A 160 20.93 -26.66 -21.10
CA SER A 160 22.11 -25.88 -21.52
C SER A 160 21.70 -24.67 -22.38
N GLU A 161 22.61 -23.73 -22.60
CA GLU A 161 22.35 -22.55 -23.45
C GLU A 161 21.93 -22.94 -24.88
N LYS A 162 22.55 -23.97 -25.46
CA LYS A 162 22.22 -24.49 -26.79
C LYS A 162 20.81 -25.08 -26.85
N GLU A 163 20.41 -25.81 -25.81
CA GLU A 163 19.08 -26.37 -25.67
C GLU A 163 18.04 -25.28 -25.43
N ARG A 164 18.32 -24.31 -24.55
CA ARG A 164 17.50 -23.11 -24.31
C ARG A 164 17.21 -22.36 -25.62
N ASN A 165 18.22 -22.17 -26.48
CA ASN A 165 18.05 -21.51 -27.78
C ASN A 165 17.26 -22.34 -28.81
N SER A 166 16.95 -23.61 -28.51
CA SER A 166 16.15 -24.51 -29.34
C SER A 166 14.70 -24.69 -28.84
N VAL A 167 14.36 -24.11 -27.69
CA VAL A 167 12.99 -24.05 -27.14
C VAL A 167 12.06 -23.29 -28.09
N ARG A 168 10.77 -23.63 -28.10
CA ARG A 168 9.72 -22.92 -28.86
C ARG A 168 8.60 -22.44 -27.94
N LEU A 169 8.02 -21.29 -28.26
CA LEU A 169 6.82 -20.75 -27.62
C LEU A 169 5.57 -21.24 -28.36
N ARG A 170 4.60 -21.81 -27.67
CA ARG A 170 3.29 -22.20 -28.22
C ARG A 170 2.17 -21.37 -27.58
N ILE A 171 1.16 -21.04 -28.38
CA ILE A 171 -0.09 -20.40 -27.93
C ILE A 171 -1.22 -21.43 -28.03
N SER A 172 -2.08 -21.50 -27.03
CA SER A 172 -3.17 -22.49 -26.96
C SER A 172 -4.38 -21.92 -26.25
N LYS A 173 -5.56 -22.50 -26.49
CA LYS A 173 -6.79 -22.14 -25.77
C LYS A 173 -6.94 -23.01 -24.51
N ALA A 174 -7.38 -22.36 -23.43
CA ALA A 174 -7.83 -22.99 -22.21
C ALA A 174 -9.31 -22.63 -21.96
N ILE A 175 -9.93 -23.25 -20.95
CA ILE A 175 -11.33 -23.00 -20.57
C ILE A 175 -11.33 -22.45 -19.15
N ASN A 176 -12.01 -21.32 -18.93
CA ASN A 176 -12.42 -20.86 -17.60
C ASN A 176 -13.86 -21.35 -17.34
N PHE A 177 -14.11 -21.96 -16.19
CA PHE A 177 -15.44 -22.32 -15.72
C PHE A 177 -15.91 -21.36 -14.64
N GLN A 178 -17.08 -20.77 -14.84
CA GLN A 178 -17.77 -19.96 -13.83
C GLN A 178 -18.82 -20.84 -13.15
N LEU A 179 -18.63 -21.13 -11.86
CA LEU A 179 -19.43 -22.11 -11.12
C LEU A 179 -20.10 -21.49 -9.90
N SER A 180 -21.43 -21.65 -9.79
CA SER A 180 -22.21 -21.19 -8.64
C SER A 180 -21.82 -21.96 -7.37
N LEU A 181 -21.71 -21.27 -6.23
CA LEU A 181 -21.47 -21.94 -4.94
C LEU A 181 -22.74 -22.66 -4.45
N VAL A 182 -22.58 -23.79 -3.74
CA VAL A 182 -23.72 -24.56 -3.20
C VAL A 182 -24.36 -23.86 -1.99
N GLU A 183 -23.55 -23.30 -1.09
CA GLU A 183 -24.00 -22.76 0.21
C GLU A 183 -23.99 -21.21 0.29
N GLY A 184 -23.99 -20.48 -0.83
CA GLY A 184 -23.87 -19.02 -0.80
C GLY A 184 -24.41 -18.26 -2.02
N GLN A 185 -24.52 -16.93 -1.87
CA GLN A 185 -24.81 -15.99 -2.95
C GLN A 185 -23.48 -15.61 -3.64
N GLY A 186 -23.06 -16.39 -4.64
CA GLY A 186 -21.81 -16.10 -5.36
C GLY A 186 -21.37 -17.21 -6.33
N TYR A 187 -20.29 -16.93 -7.06
CA TYR A 187 -19.64 -17.88 -7.96
C TYR A 187 -18.13 -17.89 -7.72
N THR A 188 -17.48 -18.95 -8.20
CA THR A 188 -16.02 -19.07 -8.28
C THR A 188 -15.60 -19.38 -9.71
N ASN A 189 -14.35 -19.06 -10.04
CA ASN A 189 -13.75 -19.31 -11.35
C ASN A 189 -12.71 -20.43 -11.20
N HIS A 190 -12.70 -21.37 -12.14
CA HIS A 190 -11.72 -22.45 -12.20
C HIS A 190 -11.29 -22.71 -13.64
N ASP A 191 -9.99 -22.63 -13.91
CA ASP A 191 -9.46 -22.80 -15.25
C ASP A 191 -8.79 -24.18 -15.46
N THR A 192 -8.74 -24.61 -16.72
CA THR A 192 -8.12 -25.90 -17.08
C THR A 192 -6.59 -25.90 -16.97
N ILE A 193 -5.94 -24.77 -16.68
CA ILE A 193 -4.48 -24.66 -16.44
C ILE A 193 -4.16 -24.96 -14.97
N GLU A 194 -5.14 -24.86 -14.05
CA GLU A 194 -4.99 -25.36 -12.67
C GLU A 194 -4.76 -26.87 -12.58
N ASP A 195 -5.09 -27.64 -13.62
CA ASP A 195 -4.98 -29.09 -13.67
C ASP A 195 -3.90 -29.50 -14.68
N TYR A 196 -2.94 -30.31 -14.22
CA TYR A 196 -1.80 -30.74 -15.04
C TYR A 196 -2.12 -31.93 -15.95
N GLY A 197 -3.35 -32.49 -15.90
CA GLY A 197 -3.84 -33.44 -16.91
C GLY A 197 -4.86 -34.46 -16.38
N VAL A 198 -4.94 -35.60 -17.05
CA VAL A 198 -5.76 -36.74 -16.59
C VAL A 198 -4.95 -37.56 -15.57
N PRO A 199 -5.53 -38.01 -14.44
CA PRO A 199 -4.82 -38.87 -13.49
C PRO A 199 -4.11 -40.05 -14.16
N GLY A 200 -2.84 -40.26 -13.82
CA GLY A 200 -1.96 -41.28 -14.41
C GLY A 200 -1.20 -40.86 -15.67
N THR A 201 -1.47 -39.70 -16.28
CA THR A 201 -0.64 -39.20 -17.39
C THR A 201 0.69 -38.62 -16.90
N VAL A 202 1.67 -38.56 -17.80
CA VAL A 202 2.95 -37.89 -17.55
C VAL A 202 2.81 -36.42 -17.90
N ALA A 203 3.20 -35.54 -16.98
CA ALA A 203 3.24 -34.10 -17.19
C ALA A 203 4.68 -33.57 -17.07
N TYR A 204 5.00 -32.55 -17.86
CA TYR A 204 6.20 -31.74 -17.73
C TYR A 204 5.80 -30.31 -17.36
N LEU A 205 6.51 -29.69 -16.44
CA LEU A 205 6.29 -28.30 -16.03
C LEU A 205 7.61 -27.54 -15.93
N ARG A 206 7.56 -26.22 -16.04
CA ARG A 206 8.70 -25.36 -15.73
C ARG A 206 8.90 -25.35 -14.21
N ASP A 207 10.16 -25.40 -13.77
CA ASP A 207 10.49 -25.22 -12.36
C ASP A 207 10.76 -23.71 -12.15
N SER A 208 9.87 -23.05 -11.41
CA SER A 208 9.88 -21.60 -11.21
C SER A 208 10.21 -21.19 -9.77
N ASP A 209 10.68 -22.11 -8.93
CA ASP A 209 10.99 -21.83 -7.50
C ASP A 209 12.00 -20.67 -7.35
N ASP A 210 12.93 -20.50 -8.31
CA ASP A 210 13.94 -19.42 -8.31
C ASP A 210 13.38 -18.02 -8.71
N ASP A 211 12.17 -17.92 -9.27
CA ASP A 211 11.64 -16.64 -9.79
C ASP A 211 11.12 -15.70 -8.67
N TYR A 212 10.92 -16.20 -7.44
CA TYR A 212 10.21 -15.52 -6.34
C TYR A 212 11.11 -14.78 -5.31
N ASP A 213 12.44 -14.80 -5.46
CA ASP A 213 13.38 -14.09 -4.56
C ASP A 213 14.28 -13.12 -5.34
N LYS A 214 13.65 -12.19 -6.08
CA LYS A 214 14.35 -11.18 -6.86
C LYS A 214 14.59 -9.93 -6.03
N GLY A 215 15.83 -9.46 -6.05
CA GLY A 215 16.23 -8.16 -5.52
C GLY A 215 15.92 -7.00 -6.47
N ASP A 216 15.16 -7.24 -7.54
CA ASP A 216 14.75 -6.24 -8.52
C ASP A 216 13.22 -6.15 -8.61
N ALA A 217 12.74 -5.09 -9.23
CA ALA A 217 11.37 -4.95 -9.70
C ALA A 217 11.41 -4.26 -11.05
N PHE A 218 10.63 -4.77 -12.01
CA PHE A 218 10.62 -4.26 -13.37
C PHE A 218 12.02 -4.12 -14.02
N GLY A 219 12.96 -5.01 -13.66
CA GLY A 219 14.35 -4.98 -14.13
C GLY A 219 15.22 -3.87 -13.53
N VAL A 220 14.69 -3.12 -12.56
CA VAL A 220 15.42 -2.13 -11.77
C VAL A 220 15.87 -2.79 -10.47
N GLN A 221 17.18 -2.81 -10.20
CA GLN A 221 17.71 -3.35 -8.95
C GLN A 221 17.22 -2.49 -7.77
N ILE A 222 16.35 -3.06 -6.92
CA ILE A 222 15.78 -2.38 -5.75
C ILE A 222 16.57 -2.73 -4.49
N ARG A 223 16.94 -4.00 -4.30
CA ARG A 223 17.70 -4.54 -3.18
C ARG A 223 19.03 -5.12 -3.67
N SER A 224 20.10 -4.79 -2.97
CA SER A 224 21.43 -5.38 -3.18
C SER A 224 22.06 -5.79 -1.85
N THR A 225 22.83 -6.89 -1.87
CA THR A 225 23.69 -7.30 -0.76
C THR A 225 25.10 -6.84 -1.08
N VAL A 226 25.68 -6.03 -0.21
CA VAL A 226 27.02 -5.43 -0.38
C VAL A 226 27.85 -5.64 0.88
N GLU A 227 29.16 -5.38 0.80
CA GLU A 227 30.02 -5.38 1.99
C GLU A 227 29.49 -4.42 3.06
N ASN A 228 29.44 -4.86 4.32
CA ASN A 228 29.00 -4.04 5.43
C ASN A 228 30.01 -2.91 5.71
N ARG A 229 29.49 -1.70 5.92
CA ARG A 229 30.24 -0.49 6.23
C ARG A 229 29.33 0.48 6.98
N LEU A 230 29.90 1.46 7.66
CA LEU A 230 29.11 2.52 8.30
C LEU A 230 28.23 3.22 7.25
N LYS A 231 26.90 3.15 7.45
CA LYS A 231 25.94 3.93 6.66
C LYS A 231 26.11 5.42 6.94
N LYS A 232 25.69 6.28 6.00
CA LYS A 232 25.60 7.73 6.23
C LYS A 232 24.68 7.98 7.42
N SER A 233 25.12 8.81 8.36
CA SER A 233 24.39 9.18 9.58
C SER A 233 24.14 10.69 9.64
N GLN A 234 23.13 11.09 10.40
CA GLN A 234 22.90 12.48 10.80
C GLN A 234 23.61 12.84 12.12
N LEU A 235 24.10 11.85 12.88
CA LEU A 235 24.91 12.05 14.07
C LEU A 235 26.37 12.29 13.66
N ASP A 236 26.95 13.41 14.10
CA ASP A 236 28.37 13.70 13.87
C ASP A 236 29.25 13.05 14.94
N TYR A 237 29.82 11.89 14.60
CA TYR A 237 30.76 11.15 15.46
C TYR A 237 32.03 11.94 15.83
N LYS A 238 32.35 13.06 15.16
CA LYS A 238 33.51 13.89 15.46
C LYS A 238 33.23 14.98 16.50
N SER A 239 31.96 15.21 16.85
CA SER A 239 31.61 16.19 17.88
C SER A 239 32.31 15.89 19.20
N GLU A 240 32.80 16.93 19.88
CA GLU A 240 33.54 16.81 21.14
C GLU A 240 32.74 16.05 22.21
N VAL A 241 31.42 16.24 22.23
CA VAL A 241 30.51 15.58 23.19
C VAL A 241 30.59 14.05 23.11
N PHE A 242 30.83 13.48 21.92
CA PHE A 242 30.96 12.03 21.72
C PHE A 242 32.40 11.51 21.89
N GLN A 243 33.39 12.37 22.16
CA GLN A 243 34.73 11.90 22.54
C GLN A 243 34.80 11.47 24.01
N THR A 244 33.76 11.78 24.80
CA THR A 244 33.56 11.33 26.18
C THR A 244 33.73 9.81 26.31
N GLU A 245 34.55 9.36 27.26
CA GLU A 245 34.63 7.93 27.62
C GLU A 245 33.35 7.49 28.33
N ILE A 246 32.79 6.36 27.91
CA ILE A 246 31.72 5.67 28.62
C ILE A 246 32.19 4.32 29.18
N SER A 247 31.58 3.89 30.27
CA SER A 247 31.79 2.55 30.84
C SER A 247 31.04 1.50 30.02
N LEU A 248 31.70 0.38 29.75
CA LEU A 248 31.13 -0.77 29.05
C LEU A 248 30.93 -1.93 30.04
N ASP A 249 29.71 -2.44 30.12
CA ASP A 249 29.40 -3.68 30.83
C ASP A 249 29.66 -4.88 29.90
N ALA A 250 30.07 -6.00 30.49
CA ALA A 250 30.42 -7.19 29.72
C ALA A 250 29.24 -7.76 28.91
N LYS A 251 28.01 -7.59 29.42
CA LYS A 251 26.75 -7.92 28.75
C LYS A 251 25.73 -6.82 29.04
N ASP A 252 25.07 -6.32 28.00
CA ASP A 252 24.07 -5.25 28.04
C ASP A 252 23.08 -5.43 26.87
N THR A 253 22.20 -4.46 26.64
CA THR A 253 21.34 -4.33 25.45
C THR A 253 21.71 -3.10 24.62
N VAL A 254 21.30 -3.04 23.36
CA VAL A 254 21.50 -1.84 22.52
C VAL A 254 20.88 -0.59 23.19
N ALA A 255 19.66 -0.69 23.71
CA ALA A 255 19.01 0.41 24.43
C ALA A 255 19.75 0.80 25.72
N GLY A 256 20.23 -0.18 26.51
CA GLY A 256 21.00 0.07 27.73
C GLY A 256 22.32 0.81 27.48
N VAL A 257 23.05 0.42 26.43
CA VAL A 257 24.28 1.11 26.01
C VAL A 257 23.99 2.53 25.52
N LEU A 258 22.95 2.73 24.70
CA LEU A 258 22.57 4.08 24.26
C LEU A 258 22.13 4.97 25.43
N GLY A 259 21.37 4.43 26.40
CA GLY A 259 20.97 5.16 27.61
C GLY A 259 22.17 5.63 28.45
N LYS A 260 23.22 4.81 28.57
CA LYS A 260 24.49 5.21 29.22
C LYS A 260 25.20 6.33 28.46
N ILE A 261 25.22 6.26 27.13
CA ILE A 261 25.80 7.33 26.30
C ILE A 261 24.99 8.63 26.44
N SER A 262 23.65 8.56 26.44
CA SER A 262 22.80 9.73 26.69
C SER A 262 23.04 10.36 28.05
N ALA A 263 23.15 9.56 29.11
CA ALA A 263 23.44 10.07 30.45
C ALA A 263 24.82 10.74 30.54
N ALA A 264 25.82 10.22 29.83
CA ALA A 264 27.18 10.78 29.81
C ALA A 264 27.35 12.02 28.91
N THR A 265 26.58 12.11 27.81
CA THR A 265 26.74 13.15 26.78
C THR A 265 25.69 14.26 26.85
N GLY A 266 24.56 14.03 27.52
CA GLY A 266 23.38 14.90 27.47
C GLY A 266 22.63 14.86 26.12
N VAL A 267 23.12 14.11 25.12
CA VAL A 267 22.45 13.97 23.83
C VAL A 267 21.43 12.84 23.92
N ARG A 268 20.19 13.12 23.53
CA ARG A 268 19.12 12.12 23.55
C ARG A 268 19.29 11.10 22.42
N LEU A 269 19.50 9.85 22.80
CA LEU A 269 19.68 8.70 21.93
C LEU A 269 18.58 7.68 22.24
N ASP A 270 18.07 7.03 21.20
CA ASP A 270 17.10 5.93 21.31
C ASP A 270 17.44 4.83 20.29
N ALA A 271 16.88 3.64 20.49
CA ALA A 271 16.96 2.54 19.54
C ALA A 271 15.57 2.25 18.96
N ASP A 272 15.50 1.97 17.66
CA ASP A 272 14.31 1.38 17.07
C ASP A 272 13.96 0.06 17.80
N LEU A 273 12.68 -0.15 18.10
CA LEU A 273 12.21 -1.26 18.93
C LEU A 273 12.59 -2.64 18.36
N ARG A 274 12.86 -2.74 17.04
CA ARG A 274 13.41 -3.95 16.38
C ARG A 274 14.81 -4.34 16.87
N VAL A 275 15.61 -3.36 17.32
CA VAL A 275 17.01 -3.56 17.72
C VAL A 275 17.29 -3.22 19.18
N ALA A 276 16.41 -2.46 19.86
CA ALA A 276 16.55 -2.01 21.24
C ALA A 276 16.92 -3.13 22.23
N GLY A 277 16.24 -4.28 22.13
CA GLY A 277 16.45 -5.44 23.00
C GLY A 277 17.60 -6.38 22.58
N LEU A 278 18.32 -6.11 21.49
CA LEU A 278 19.42 -6.99 21.07
C LEU A 278 20.58 -6.93 22.07
N GLY A 279 21.15 -8.10 22.36
CA GLY A 279 22.28 -8.23 23.28
C GLY A 279 23.56 -7.58 22.73
N VAL A 280 24.26 -6.86 23.61
CA VAL A 280 25.59 -6.30 23.36
C VAL A 280 26.57 -6.98 24.30
N GLN A 281 27.67 -7.51 23.76
CA GLN A 281 28.74 -8.13 24.51
C GLN A 281 30.02 -7.30 24.33
N SER A 282 30.68 -6.99 25.45
CA SER A 282 31.84 -6.09 25.49
C SER A 282 33.02 -6.73 26.21
N TYR A 283 34.23 -6.52 25.69
CA TYR A 283 35.49 -6.88 26.35
C TYR A 283 36.33 -5.62 26.51
N GLY A 284 36.69 -5.29 27.75
CA GLY A 284 37.25 -3.99 28.12
C GLY A 284 36.21 -3.11 28.81
N LYS A 285 36.68 -2.22 29.69
CA LYS A 285 35.83 -1.49 30.64
C LYS A 285 35.37 -0.12 30.16
N LYS A 286 36.02 0.44 29.14
CA LYS A 286 35.77 1.80 28.65
C LYS A 286 36.03 1.91 27.16
N ALA A 287 35.33 2.85 26.51
CA ALA A 287 35.60 3.33 25.17
C ALA A 287 34.97 4.72 24.95
N THR A 288 35.32 5.42 23.87
CA THR A 288 34.65 6.69 23.52
C THR A 288 33.23 6.43 23.04
N ALA A 289 32.31 7.34 23.39
CA ALA A 289 30.91 7.27 22.93
C ALA A 289 30.82 7.19 21.40
N ALA A 290 31.61 7.96 20.66
CA ALA A 290 31.67 7.95 19.20
C ALA A 290 32.01 6.54 18.65
N GLY A 291 33.02 5.88 19.22
CA GLY A 291 33.41 4.53 18.81
C GLY A 291 32.32 3.51 19.10
N VAL A 292 31.66 3.60 20.25
CA VAL A 292 30.57 2.67 20.62
C VAL A 292 29.33 2.90 19.77
N LEU A 293 28.95 4.15 19.48
CA LEU A 293 27.87 4.47 18.55
C LEU A 293 28.12 3.89 17.15
N GLN A 294 29.36 4.00 16.65
CA GLN A 294 29.78 3.37 15.39
C GLN A 294 29.74 1.83 15.46
N ALA A 295 30.14 1.24 16.59
CA ALA A 295 30.11 -0.21 16.80
C ALA A 295 28.68 -0.76 16.76
N LEU A 296 27.74 -0.10 17.44
CA LEU A 296 26.32 -0.46 17.41
C LEU A 296 25.75 -0.35 15.99
N ALA A 297 26.00 0.77 15.30
CA ALA A 297 25.54 0.98 13.92
C ALA A 297 26.07 -0.09 12.94
N LEU A 298 27.35 -0.45 13.00
CA LEU A 298 27.90 -1.57 12.23
C LEU A 298 27.26 -2.91 12.61
N GLY A 299 27.09 -3.16 13.92
CA GLY A 299 26.60 -4.43 14.47
C GLY A 299 25.18 -4.80 14.02
N VAL A 300 24.30 -3.80 13.83
CA VAL A 300 22.93 -3.96 13.31
C VAL A 300 22.77 -3.55 11.84
N THR A 301 23.85 -3.13 11.15
CA THR A 301 23.80 -2.54 9.80
C THR A 301 22.92 -1.29 9.70
N GLY A 302 22.84 -0.49 10.78
CA GLY A 302 21.95 0.66 10.93
C GLY A 302 22.64 2.02 10.74
N THR A 303 21.92 3.07 11.13
CA THR A 303 22.36 4.47 11.13
C THR A 303 21.58 5.28 12.18
N TYR A 304 22.12 6.43 12.60
CA TYR A 304 21.38 7.38 13.45
C TYR A 304 20.64 8.43 12.60
N ARG A 305 19.32 8.50 12.76
CA ARG A 305 18.41 9.50 12.19
C ARG A 305 17.97 10.47 13.30
N LEU A 306 17.91 11.77 13.00
CA LEU A 306 17.43 12.80 13.91
C LEU A 306 15.91 12.97 13.76
N VAL A 307 15.19 12.87 14.88
CA VAL A 307 13.73 12.99 14.99
C VAL A 307 13.44 14.01 16.09
N GLY A 308 13.17 15.25 15.69
CA GLY A 308 13.08 16.37 16.63
C GLY A 308 14.44 16.62 17.29
N SER A 309 14.53 16.42 18.61
CA SER A 309 15.76 16.49 19.39
C SER A 309 16.46 15.14 19.62
N THR A 310 15.85 14.04 19.15
CA THR A 310 16.27 12.66 19.47
C THR A 310 16.98 11.99 18.31
N PHE A 311 18.16 11.40 18.53
CA PHE A 311 18.83 10.54 17.56
C PHE A 311 18.42 9.07 17.76
N VAL A 312 17.71 8.48 16.79
CA VAL A 312 17.30 7.07 16.82
C VAL A 312 18.22 6.19 15.96
N LEU A 313 18.69 5.06 16.52
CA LEU A 313 19.36 3.99 15.76
C LEU A 313 18.30 3.19 14.97
N THR A 314 18.31 3.35 13.64
CA THR A 314 17.32 2.80 12.70
C THR A 314 18.01 2.20 11.46
N SER A 315 17.26 1.57 10.56
CA SER A 315 17.75 0.93 9.33
C SER A 315 18.18 1.91 8.23
N ASP A 316 17.58 3.09 8.16
CA ASP A 316 17.66 4.02 7.03
C ASP A 316 17.40 5.49 7.46
N LEU A 317 18.01 6.48 6.81
CA LEU A 317 17.75 7.90 7.07
C LEU A 317 16.42 8.40 6.47
N GLU A 318 15.93 7.74 5.42
CA GLU A 318 14.65 8.06 4.77
C GLU A 318 13.45 7.44 5.48
N GLY A 319 13.67 6.28 6.12
CA GLY A 319 12.64 5.47 6.76
C GLY A 319 12.15 4.33 5.88
N MET A 320 11.96 3.15 6.48
CA MET A 320 11.61 1.94 5.73
C MET A 320 10.17 1.96 5.21
N GLY A 321 9.22 2.45 6.02
CA GLY A 321 7.83 2.65 5.62
C GLY A 321 7.73 3.65 4.47
N ALA A 322 8.42 4.79 4.59
CA ALA A 322 8.52 5.78 3.51
C ALA A 322 9.12 5.21 2.21
N ARG A 323 10.23 4.44 2.31
CA ARG A 323 10.85 3.80 1.13
C ARG A 323 9.91 2.78 0.47
N LYS A 324 9.28 1.89 1.26
CA LYS A 324 8.29 0.90 0.79
C LYS A 324 7.10 1.56 0.12
N TYR A 325 6.60 2.66 0.68
CA TYR A 325 5.51 3.43 0.12
C TYR A 325 5.85 4.00 -1.27
N LYS A 326 7.00 4.66 -1.41
CA LYS A 326 7.46 5.21 -2.70
C LYS A 326 7.65 4.13 -3.76
N LEU A 327 8.24 3.00 -3.39
CA LEU A 327 8.37 1.84 -4.27
C LEU A 327 7.01 1.30 -4.71
N SER A 328 6.06 1.13 -3.79
CA SER A 328 4.72 0.61 -4.11
C SER A 328 3.94 1.53 -5.06
N LEU A 329 4.04 2.85 -4.91
CA LEU A 329 3.43 3.80 -5.85
C LEU A 329 4.04 3.70 -7.26
N TRP A 330 5.37 3.64 -7.35
CA TRP A 330 6.08 3.52 -8.62
C TRP A 330 5.76 2.19 -9.32
N GLN A 331 5.70 1.09 -8.56
CA GLN A 331 5.24 -0.20 -9.09
C GLN A 331 3.77 -0.14 -9.54
N ALA A 332 2.88 0.55 -8.82
CA ALA A 332 1.48 0.71 -9.21
C ALA A 332 1.31 1.47 -10.54
N ASP A 333 2.12 2.51 -10.78
CA ASP A 333 2.12 3.26 -12.03
C ASP A 333 2.65 2.40 -13.20
N ILE A 334 3.71 1.61 -12.97
CA ILE A 334 4.24 0.68 -13.99
C ILE A 334 3.26 -0.45 -14.27
N GLN A 335 2.72 -1.12 -13.25
CA GLN A 335 1.74 -2.20 -13.41
C GLN A 335 0.53 -1.72 -14.22
N ARG A 336 0.07 -0.48 -14.03
CA ARG A 336 -1.08 0.05 -14.79
C ARG A 336 -0.73 0.44 -16.22
N GLU A 337 0.47 0.95 -16.51
CA GLU A 337 0.93 1.06 -17.90
C GLU A 337 1.02 -0.33 -18.55
N ILE A 338 1.47 -1.36 -17.82
CA ILE A 338 1.50 -2.74 -18.30
C ILE A 338 0.09 -3.26 -18.59
N TRP A 339 -0.88 -3.08 -17.69
CA TRP A 339 -2.28 -3.46 -17.94
C TRP A 339 -2.87 -2.71 -19.14
N ARG A 340 -2.56 -1.42 -19.29
CA ARG A 340 -2.98 -0.61 -20.44
C ARG A 340 -2.38 -1.12 -21.75
N ARG A 341 -1.11 -1.55 -21.73
CA ARG A 341 -0.42 -2.16 -22.88
C ARG A 341 -0.94 -3.55 -23.22
N ILE A 342 -1.23 -4.37 -22.21
CA ILE A 342 -1.91 -5.67 -22.36
C ILE A 342 -3.24 -5.46 -23.10
N ASP A 343 -4.06 -4.49 -22.67
CA ASP A 343 -5.33 -4.15 -23.32
C ASP A 343 -5.15 -3.68 -24.77
N GLU A 344 -4.17 -2.80 -25.04
CA GLU A 344 -3.79 -2.38 -26.41
C GLU A 344 -3.42 -3.57 -27.30
N TRP A 345 -2.56 -4.48 -26.81
CA TRP A 345 -2.12 -5.65 -27.57
C TRP A 345 -3.23 -6.68 -27.79
N GLN A 346 -4.08 -6.91 -26.79
CA GLN A 346 -5.26 -7.78 -26.92
C GLN A 346 -6.23 -7.24 -27.99
N GLN A 347 -6.56 -5.94 -27.93
CA GLN A 347 -7.44 -5.28 -28.90
C GLN A 347 -6.82 -5.21 -30.31
N LEU A 348 -5.49 -5.19 -30.45
CA LEU A 348 -4.81 -5.27 -31.74
C LEU A 348 -4.82 -6.70 -32.31
N LEU A 349 -4.58 -7.72 -31.49
CA LEU A 349 -4.49 -9.12 -31.92
C LEU A 349 -5.84 -9.73 -32.33
N GLY A 350 -6.95 -9.27 -31.76
CA GLY A 350 -8.29 -9.80 -32.01
C GLY A 350 -8.80 -9.64 -33.45
N PRO A 351 -8.88 -8.41 -33.99
CA PRO A 351 -9.36 -8.15 -35.36
C PRO A 351 -8.56 -8.87 -36.46
N MET A 352 -7.32 -9.27 -36.16
CA MET A 352 -6.44 -10.00 -37.07
C MET A 352 -6.82 -11.49 -37.19
N GLY A 353 -7.85 -11.94 -36.47
CA GLY A 353 -8.45 -13.28 -36.60
C GLY A 353 -7.64 -14.42 -35.98
N TYR A 354 -6.49 -14.11 -35.36
CA TYR A 354 -5.52 -15.11 -34.92
C TYR A 354 -6.05 -16.09 -33.86
N LEU A 355 -7.01 -15.65 -33.05
CA LEU A 355 -7.69 -16.50 -32.06
C LEU A 355 -8.39 -17.71 -32.72
N SER A 356 -8.91 -17.54 -33.93
CA SER A 356 -9.62 -18.61 -34.65
C SER A 356 -8.71 -19.77 -35.05
N GLY A 357 -7.41 -19.49 -35.29
CA GLY A 357 -6.41 -20.48 -35.68
C GLY A 357 -5.81 -21.30 -34.53
N SER A 358 -5.94 -20.85 -33.28
CA SER A 358 -5.43 -21.56 -32.11
C SER A 358 -6.34 -22.73 -31.71
N SER A 359 -5.75 -23.87 -31.36
CA SER A 359 -6.45 -25.05 -30.83
C SER A 359 -6.54 -25.03 -29.30
N PHE A 360 -7.49 -25.77 -28.74
CA PHE A 360 -7.47 -26.12 -27.32
C PHE A 360 -6.32 -27.08 -27.03
N ASP A 361 -5.74 -26.98 -25.84
CA ASP A 361 -4.65 -27.88 -25.48
C ASP A 361 -5.14 -29.32 -25.27
N ASN A 362 -4.91 -30.15 -26.27
CA ASN A 362 -5.30 -31.56 -26.25
C ASN A 362 -4.45 -32.40 -25.29
N GLU A 363 -3.27 -31.95 -24.84
CA GLU A 363 -2.38 -32.78 -24.01
C GLU A 363 -2.88 -32.96 -22.57
N LEU A 364 -3.67 -32.03 -22.07
CA LEU A 364 -4.38 -32.16 -20.79
C LEU A 364 -5.52 -33.19 -20.87
N GLY A 365 -5.91 -33.62 -22.07
CA GLY A 365 -7.13 -34.39 -22.31
C GLY A 365 -8.41 -33.57 -22.10
N LEU A 366 -8.32 -32.26 -21.87
CA LEU A 366 -9.43 -31.35 -21.53
C LEU A 366 -9.98 -30.58 -22.74
N ALA A 367 -9.78 -31.10 -23.95
CA ALA A 367 -10.31 -30.50 -25.16
C ALA A 367 -11.86 -30.52 -25.19
N PRO A 368 -12.53 -29.39 -25.51
CA PRO A 368 -13.99 -29.35 -25.61
C PRO A 368 -14.46 -30.01 -26.91
N SER A 369 -15.65 -30.61 -26.86
CA SER A 369 -16.35 -31.17 -28.01
C SER A 369 -17.86 -30.90 -27.89
N GLY A 370 -18.62 -31.18 -28.96
CA GLY A 370 -20.07 -30.93 -28.98
C GLY A 370 -20.44 -29.47 -28.70
N ASP A 371 -21.53 -29.28 -27.97
CA ASP A 371 -22.11 -27.96 -27.66
C ASP A 371 -21.15 -27.06 -26.87
N ALA A 372 -20.36 -27.64 -25.97
CA ALA A 372 -19.33 -26.92 -25.23
C ALA A 372 -18.29 -26.28 -26.16
N LYS A 373 -17.89 -26.96 -27.23
CA LYS A 373 -16.99 -26.39 -28.24
C LYS A 373 -17.69 -25.27 -29.03
N GLN A 374 -18.94 -25.47 -29.43
CA GLN A 374 -19.70 -24.45 -30.17
C GLN A 374 -19.94 -23.17 -29.36
N LEU A 375 -20.07 -23.27 -28.04
CA LEU A 375 -20.13 -22.12 -27.15
C LEU A 375 -18.79 -21.39 -27.09
N LEU A 376 -17.71 -22.12 -26.80
CA LEU A 376 -16.36 -21.58 -26.64
C LEU A 376 -15.78 -20.95 -27.92
N ASP A 377 -16.07 -21.53 -29.09
CA ASP A 377 -15.65 -21.00 -30.40
C ASP A 377 -16.18 -19.58 -30.67
N LYS A 378 -17.28 -19.16 -30.02
CA LYS A 378 -17.84 -17.79 -30.16
C LYS A 378 -17.01 -16.71 -29.47
N MET A 379 -16.18 -17.08 -28.48
CA MET A 379 -15.32 -16.18 -27.68
C MET A 379 -16.05 -15.00 -27.01
N ALA A 380 -17.37 -15.13 -26.83
CA ALA A 380 -18.18 -14.18 -26.08
C ALA A 380 -17.76 -14.14 -24.60
N PRO A 381 -17.98 -13.02 -23.89
CA PRO A 381 -17.93 -13.03 -22.43
C PRO A 381 -18.98 -14.01 -21.89
N SER A 382 -18.66 -14.70 -20.80
CA SER A 382 -19.66 -15.50 -20.08
C SER A 382 -20.60 -14.57 -19.33
N ASP A 383 -21.90 -14.55 -19.65
CA ASP A 383 -22.90 -13.77 -18.88
C ASP A 383 -23.30 -14.48 -17.55
N GLY A 384 -22.31 -14.92 -16.79
CA GLY A 384 -22.42 -15.56 -15.48
C GLY A 384 -22.46 -17.10 -15.49
N PRO A 385 -22.53 -17.72 -14.30
CA PRO A 385 -22.74 -19.16 -14.18
C PRO A 385 -24.11 -19.59 -14.75
N ASP A 386 -24.34 -20.89 -14.78
CA ASP A 386 -25.61 -21.53 -15.15
C ASP A 386 -26.05 -21.49 -16.64
N LYS A 387 -25.12 -21.22 -17.57
CA LYS A 387 -25.42 -21.16 -19.03
C LYS A 387 -25.62 -22.53 -19.70
N LEU A 388 -24.72 -23.47 -19.44
CA LEU A 388 -24.76 -24.82 -20.00
C LEU A 388 -25.32 -25.81 -18.98
N ASP A 389 -26.05 -26.82 -19.46
CA ASP A 389 -26.39 -27.99 -18.66
C ASP A 389 -25.12 -28.84 -18.49
N GLY A 390 -24.71 -29.08 -17.24
CA GLY A 390 -23.51 -29.85 -16.93
C GLY A 390 -23.56 -31.30 -17.44
N SER A 391 -24.75 -31.84 -17.68
CA SER A 391 -24.91 -33.17 -18.28
C SER A 391 -24.56 -33.21 -19.77
N SER A 392 -24.59 -32.08 -20.50
CA SER A 392 -24.17 -32.01 -21.91
C SER A 392 -22.67 -31.79 -22.09
N LEU A 393 -21.92 -31.54 -21.00
CA LEU A 393 -20.46 -31.52 -21.04
C LEU A 393 -19.89 -32.89 -21.44
N PRO A 394 -18.83 -32.93 -22.28
CA PRO A 394 -18.16 -34.17 -22.61
C PRO A 394 -17.48 -34.80 -21.37
N PRO A 395 -17.27 -36.13 -21.35
CA PRO A 395 -16.86 -36.87 -20.14
C PRO A 395 -15.57 -36.36 -19.48
N ASN A 396 -14.61 -35.89 -20.28
CA ASN A 396 -13.35 -35.32 -19.82
C ASN A 396 -13.54 -34.02 -19.01
N LEU A 397 -14.44 -33.12 -19.45
CA LEU A 397 -14.73 -31.87 -18.74
C LEU A 397 -15.54 -32.11 -17.47
N ARG A 398 -16.48 -33.07 -17.47
CA ARG A 398 -17.17 -33.49 -16.23
C ARG A 398 -16.18 -34.05 -15.20
N GLY A 399 -15.29 -34.94 -15.63
CA GLY A 399 -14.25 -35.48 -14.75
C GLY A 399 -13.25 -34.43 -14.23
N TYR A 400 -13.06 -33.31 -14.92
CA TYR A 400 -12.32 -32.15 -14.39
C TYR A 400 -13.12 -31.43 -13.28
N LEU A 401 -14.40 -31.14 -13.50
CA LEU A 401 -15.26 -30.53 -12.48
C LEU A 401 -15.39 -31.39 -11.20
N ASP A 402 -15.42 -32.72 -11.35
CA ASP A 402 -15.39 -33.65 -10.22
C ASP A 402 -14.08 -33.53 -9.42
N ARG A 403 -12.93 -33.32 -10.09
CA ARG A 403 -11.63 -33.08 -9.42
C ARG A 403 -11.58 -31.72 -8.74
N VAL A 404 -12.15 -30.67 -9.34
CA VAL A 404 -12.29 -29.34 -8.72
C VAL A 404 -13.09 -29.44 -7.42
N ASN A 405 -14.27 -30.07 -7.44
CA ASN A 405 -15.08 -30.30 -6.24
C ASN A 405 -14.35 -31.12 -5.15
N LYS A 406 -13.54 -32.11 -5.56
CA LYS A 406 -12.70 -32.88 -4.61
C LYS A 406 -11.56 -32.05 -4.01
N ARG A 407 -10.91 -31.20 -4.82
CA ARG A 407 -9.78 -30.33 -4.44
C ARG A 407 -10.22 -29.22 -3.48
N TYR A 408 -11.38 -28.60 -3.75
CA TYR A 408 -11.95 -27.50 -2.98
C TYR A 408 -13.18 -27.94 -2.20
N SER A 409 -13.12 -29.07 -1.50
CA SER A 409 -14.25 -29.66 -0.77
C SER A 409 -14.86 -28.80 0.34
N HIS A 410 -14.17 -27.73 0.75
CA HIS A 410 -14.64 -26.68 1.68
C HIS A 410 -15.43 -25.55 1.00
N GLN A 411 -15.48 -25.54 -0.33
CA GLN A 411 -16.16 -24.55 -1.17
C GLN A 411 -16.86 -25.30 -2.32
N GLN A 412 -17.89 -26.08 -1.98
CA GLN A 412 -18.61 -26.91 -2.95
C GLN A 412 -19.27 -26.07 -4.05
N VAL A 413 -19.14 -26.53 -5.30
CA VAL A 413 -19.67 -25.88 -6.49
C VAL A 413 -20.75 -26.70 -7.18
N ARG A 414 -21.73 -25.99 -7.74
CA ARG A 414 -22.76 -26.55 -8.61
C ARG A 414 -22.14 -26.90 -9.97
N THR A 415 -22.31 -28.14 -10.39
CA THR A 415 -21.76 -28.67 -11.66
C THR A 415 -22.86 -29.12 -12.63
N ASP A 416 -24.13 -29.09 -12.21
CA ASP A 416 -25.31 -29.29 -13.05
C ASP A 416 -25.57 -28.10 -14.00
N ARG A 417 -25.00 -26.94 -13.67
CA ARG A 417 -25.19 -25.67 -14.35
C ARG A 417 -23.87 -24.89 -14.34
N VAL A 418 -23.32 -24.59 -15.53
CA VAL A 418 -21.97 -23.99 -15.65
C VAL A 418 -21.93 -22.80 -16.61
N GLY A 419 -21.18 -21.77 -16.26
CA GLY A 419 -20.68 -20.76 -17.20
C GLY A 419 -19.33 -21.18 -17.76
N MET A 420 -19.01 -20.79 -19.00
CA MET A 420 -17.77 -21.14 -19.67
C MET A 420 -17.30 -19.99 -20.56
N GLU A 421 -16.01 -19.67 -20.51
CA GLU A 421 -15.37 -18.77 -21.48
C GLU A 421 -14.04 -19.35 -21.98
N THR A 422 -13.67 -18.99 -23.21
CA THR A 422 -12.36 -19.32 -23.79
C THR A 422 -11.31 -18.39 -23.20
N MET A 423 -10.17 -18.94 -22.77
CA MET A 423 -8.97 -18.17 -22.40
C MET A 423 -7.87 -18.42 -23.42
N LEU A 424 -6.95 -17.47 -23.60
CA LEU A 424 -5.69 -17.71 -24.27
C LEU A 424 -4.57 -17.89 -23.25
N ALA A 425 -3.76 -18.92 -23.47
CA ALA A 425 -2.60 -19.26 -22.66
C ALA A 425 -1.39 -19.51 -23.56
N TYR A 426 -0.21 -19.59 -22.95
CA TYR A 426 1.02 -19.96 -23.63
C TYR A 426 1.78 -21.03 -22.84
N GLY A 427 2.68 -21.70 -23.53
CA GLY A 427 3.60 -22.66 -22.93
C GLY A 427 4.85 -22.82 -23.80
N PHE A 428 5.72 -23.74 -23.41
CA PHE A 428 6.97 -23.99 -24.12
C PHE A 428 7.07 -25.43 -24.64
N VAL A 429 7.81 -25.61 -25.73
CA VAL A 429 8.19 -26.93 -26.25
C VAL A 429 9.70 -27.06 -26.10
N LEU A 430 10.12 -28.12 -25.41
CA LEU A 430 11.53 -28.46 -25.19
C LEU A 430 12.19 -28.96 -26.49
N PRO A 431 13.54 -28.96 -26.57
CA PRO A 431 14.25 -29.35 -27.81
C PRO A 431 14.05 -30.82 -28.23
N ASP A 432 13.68 -31.69 -27.29
CA ASP A 432 13.33 -33.09 -27.52
C ASP A 432 11.88 -33.30 -28.00
N GLY A 433 11.10 -32.22 -28.12
CA GLY A 433 9.70 -32.22 -28.53
C GLY A 433 8.69 -32.36 -27.38
N ASN A 434 9.12 -32.62 -26.15
CA ASN A 434 8.21 -32.64 -25.00
C ASN A 434 7.65 -31.23 -24.76
N ARG A 435 6.34 -31.09 -24.57
CA ARG A 435 5.72 -29.81 -24.23
C ARG A 435 5.67 -29.64 -22.72
N LEU A 436 5.98 -28.44 -22.25
CA LEU A 436 5.66 -28.03 -20.90
C LEU A 436 4.16 -27.71 -20.81
N HIS A 437 3.62 -27.90 -19.61
CA HIS A 437 2.33 -27.39 -19.17
C HIS A 437 2.18 -25.90 -19.52
N LEU A 438 0.95 -25.45 -19.70
CA LEU A 438 0.66 -24.04 -19.91
C LEU A 438 1.08 -23.24 -18.67
N GLU A 439 1.67 -22.07 -18.89
CA GLU A 439 2.03 -21.16 -17.80
C GLU A 439 0.74 -20.56 -17.21
N ARG A 440 0.69 -20.41 -15.88
CA ARG A 440 -0.51 -19.88 -15.18
C ARG A 440 -0.80 -18.41 -15.44
N ASP A 441 0.20 -17.66 -15.93
CA ASP A 441 0.01 -16.28 -16.39
C ASP A 441 -0.78 -16.30 -17.71
N GLU A 442 -2.11 -16.21 -17.65
CA GLU A 442 -2.94 -16.17 -18.87
C GLU A 442 -2.63 -14.95 -19.76
N LEU A 443 -2.87 -15.07 -21.07
CA LEU A 443 -2.84 -13.95 -22.00
C LEU A 443 -4.17 -13.15 -21.99
N GLY A 444 -5.19 -13.67 -21.31
CA GLY A 444 -6.52 -13.07 -21.16
C GLY A 444 -7.65 -13.96 -21.69
N SER A 445 -8.86 -13.68 -21.19
CA SER A 445 -10.12 -14.17 -21.73
C SER A 445 -10.34 -13.77 -23.20
N GLY A 446 -11.09 -14.57 -23.95
CA GLY A 446 -11.38 -14.35 -25.37
C GLY A 446 -12.11 -13.03 -25.64
N TRP A 447 -12.95 -12.58 -24.71
CA TRP A 447 -13.65 -11.30 -24.81
C TRP A 447 -12.70 -10.09 -24.73
N ALA A 448 -11.56 -10.21 -24.04
CA ALA A 448 -10.58 -9.13 -23.94
C ALA A 448 -9.93 -8.80 -25.29
N PHE A 449 -9.89 -9.77 -26.21
CA PHE A 449 -9.43 -9.58 -27.58
C PHE A 449 -10.54 -9.12 -28.54
N MET A 450 -11.83 -9.26 -28.19
CA MET A 450 -12.89 -8.79 -29.09
C MET A 450 -12.88 -7.26 -29.17
N LYS A 451 -12.99 -6.71 -30.38
CA LYS A 451 -13.05 -5.27 -30.63
C LYS A 451 -14.19 -4.67 -29.80
N ARG A 452 -13.86 -3.82 -28.83
CA ARG A 452 -14.87 -3.12 -28.02
C ARG A 452 -15.58 -2.09 -28.89
N GLU A 453 -16.82 -2.40 -29.31
CA GLU A 453 -17.70 -1.43 -29.98
C GLU A 453 -18.26 -0.43 -28.97
N GLY A 454 -17.37 0.46 -28.55
CA GLY A 454 -17.65 1.62 -27.73
C GLY A 454 -16.45 2.56 -27.82
N ALA A 455 -16.72 3.84 -28.06
CA ALA A 455 -15.75 4.88 -27.71
C ALA A 455 -15.32 4.71 -26.23
N PRO A 456 -14.18 5.30 -25.79
CA PRO A 456 -14.00 5.55 -24.35
C PRO A 456 -15.31 6.12 -23.83
N ARG A 457 -15.93 5.47 -22.83
CA ARG A 457 -17.32 5.71 -22.42
C ARG A 457 -17.56 7.22 -22.46
N PRO A 458 -18.49 7.72 -23.31
CA PRO A 458 -18.79 9.14 -23.30
C PRO A 458 -19.06 9.52 -21.85
N LEU A 459 -18.43 10.61 -21.40
CA LEU A 459 -18.83 11.25 -20.15
C LEU A 459 -20.34 11.35 -20.21
N ALA A 460 -21.02 10.65 -19.28
CA ALA A 460 -22.46 10.47 -19.37
C ALA A 460 -23.10 11.84 -19.57
N ALA A 461 -23.97 11.95 -20.58
CA ALA A 461 -24.65 13.22 -20.87
C ALA A 461 -25.25 13.72 -19.56
N VAL A 462 -24.87 14.94 -19.16
CA VAL A 462 -25.13 15.46 -17.81
C VAL A 462 -26.61 15.30 -17.50
N PRO A 463 -26.98 14.50 -16.48
CA PRO A 463 -28.37 14.39 -16.05
C PRO A 463 -28.91 15.78 -15.74
N GLN A 464 -30.12 16.09 -16.19
CA GLN A 464 -30.79 17.33 -15.81
C GLN A 464 -30.97 17.35 -14.29
N PRO A 465 -30.65 18.46 -13.59
CA PRO A 465 -30.69 18.51 -12.12
C PRO A 465 -32.09 18.18 -11.57
N PRO A 466 -32.26 17.16 -10.71
CA PRO A 466 -33.57 16.58 -10.44
C PRO A 466 -34.31 17.16 -9.22
N PHE A 467 -33.79 18.17 -8.52
CA PHE A 467 -34.36 18.62 -7.25
C PHE A 467 -34.77 20.10 -7.22
N GLU A 468 -35.91 20.33 -6.59
CA GLU A 468 -36.44 21.64 -6.22
C GLU A 468 -36.35 21.79 -4.70
N LEU A 469 -35.82 22.93 -4.24
CA LEU A 469 -35.57 23.20 -2.83
C LEU A 469 -36.86 23.61 -2.11
N SER A 470 -37.67 22.62 -1.70
CA SER A 470 -38.92 22.83 -0.96
C SER A 470 -38.71 23.56 0.38
N ALA A 471 -39.78 24.12 0.95
CA ALA A 471 -39.80 24.89 2.20
C ALA A 471 -39.64 24.03 3.48
N GLY A 472 -38.51 23.32 3.60
CA GLY A 472 -38.13 22.54 4.77
C GLY A 472 -37.53 23.37 5.91
N PRO A 473 -36.92 22.72 6.93
CA PRO A 473 -36.23 23.39 8.04
C PRO A 473 -35.07 24.28 7.56
N PRO A 474 -34.55 25.18 8.40
CA PRO A 474 -33.46 26.09 8.04
C PRO A 474 -32.27 25.33 7.44
N ARG A 475 -31.78 25.85 6.30
CA ARG A 475 -30.62 25.30 5.58
C ARG A 475 -29.44 26.25 5.67
N ALA A 476 -28.24 25.71 5.79
CA ALA A 476 -27.00 26.45 5.81
C ALA A 476 -26.14 26.14 4.57
N LEU A 477 -25.49 27.16 4.02
CA LEU A 477 -24.48 26.99 2.97
C LEU A 477 -23.09 27.16 3.60
N VAL A 478 -22.22 26.16 3.51
CA VAL A 478 -20.83 26.27 3.99
C VAL A 478 -19.90 26.58 2.82
N LEU A 479 -19.15 27.68 2.92
CA LEU A 479 -18.25 28.15 1.86
C LEU A 479 -16.98 28.79 2.43
N SER A 480 -15.88 28.68 1.67
CA SER A 480 -14.61 29.37 1.96
C SER A 480 -14.57 30.74 1.30
N ALA A 481 -14.18 31.79 2.03
CA ALA A 481 -14.01 33.15 1.49
C ALA A 481 -12.90 33.93 2.21
N GLU A 482 -11.82 34.29 1.49
CA GLU A 482 -10.71 35.09 2.06
C GLU A 482 -10.81 36.59 1.73
N THR A 483 -11.73 36.96 0.83
CA THR A 483 -11.94 38.34 0.37
C THR A 483 -13.38 38.78 0.52
N VAL A 484 -13.60 40.10 0.60
CA VAL A 484 -14.95 40.71 0.64
C VAL A 484 -15.77 40.31 -0.59
N ALA A 485 -15.15 40.21 -1.78
CA ALA A 485 -15.84 39.79 -3.00
C ALA A 485 -16.32 38.33 -2.94
N GLN A 486 -15.51 37.42 -2.40
CA GLN A 486 -15.91 36.02 -2.21
C GLN A 486 -16.99 35.88 -1.14
N ALA A 487 -16.92 36.68 -0.06
CA ALA A 487 -17.96 36.70 0.97
C ALA A 487 -19.30 37.20 0.38
N GLN A 488 -19.28 38.25 -0.44
CA GLN A 488 -20.47 38.73 -1.14
C GLN A 488 -21.05 37.66 -2.08
N LEU A 489 -20.22 36.99 -2.89
CA LEU A 489 -20.67 35.90 -3.76
C LEU A 489 -21.27 34.73 -2.96
N ALA A 490 -20.72 34.40 -1.78
CA ALA A 490 -21.28 33.39 -0.89
C ALA A 490 -22.66 33.80 -0.32
N ILE A 491 -22.85 35.09 0.02
CA ILE A 491 -24.16 35.65 0.41
C ILE A 491 -25.15 35.57 -0.76
N ASP A 492 -24.73 35.96 -1.96
CA ASP A 492 -25.59 36.00 -3.15
C ASP A 492 -26.04 34.58 -3.56
N LEU A 493 -25.13 33.60 -3.49
CA LEU A 493 -25.45 32.17 -3.64
C LEU A 493 -26.42 31.69 -2.54
N ALA A 494 -26.16 32.01 -1.27
CA ALA A 494 -27.06 31.63 -0.18
C ALA A 494 -28.48 32.20 -0.39
N LYS A 495 -28.61 33.47 -0.82
CA LYS A 495 -29.90 34.09 -1.16
C LYS A 495 -30.56 33.44 -2.38
N ALA A 496 -29.84 33.30 -3.49
CA ALA A 496 -30.38 32.79 -4.76
C ALA A 496 -30.93 31.36 -4.66
N TYR A 497 -30.37 30.54 -3.78
CA TYR A 497 -30.78 29.15 -3.54
C TYR A 497 -31.54 28.95 -2.22
N GLY A 498 -32.00 30.03 -1.58
CA GLY A 498 -32.95 29.97 -0.46
C GLY A 498 -32.39 29.49 0.88
N PHE A 499 -31.06 29.48 1.06
CA PHE A 499 -30.42 29.17 2.33
C PHE A 499 -30.74 30.25 3.39
N LYS A 500 -30.77 29.82 4.65
CA LYS A 500 -31.18 30.62 5.82
C LYS A 500 -30.04 30.93 6.79
N GLU A 501 -28.91 30.24 6.66
CA GLU A 501 -27.66 30.57 7.34
C GLU A 501 -26.50 30.49 6.34
N LEU A 502 -25.45 31.28 6.58
CA LEU A 502 -24.19 31.22 5.83
C LEU A 502 -23.08 30.81 6.80
N TRP A 503 -22.46 29.67 6.57
CA TRP A 503 -21.38 29.15 7.40
C TRP A 503 -20.06 29.44 6.70
N LEU A 504 -19.40 30.51 7.12
CA LEU A 504 -18.22 31.03 6.45
C LEU A 504 -16.95 30.43 7.05
N HIS A 505 -16.23 29.66 6.24
CA HIS A 505 -14.84 29.34 6.52
C HIS A 505 -13.97 30.50 6.02
N THR A 506 -13.22 31.13 6.91
CA THR A 506 -12.40 32.29 6.55
C THR A 506 -11.30 32.55 7.58
N HIS A 507 -10.15 33.02 7.10
CA HIS A 507 -9.09 33.59 7.91
C HIS A 507 -9.12 35.13 7.92
N SER A 508 -10.04 35.76 7.18
CA SER A 508 -10.03 37.18 6.84
C SER A 508 -11.07 37.97 7.65
N PRO A 509 -10.65 38.87 8.57
CA PRO A 509 -11.59 39.65 9.38
C PRO A 509 -12.52 40.53 8.54
N THR A 510 -12.04 41.06 7.40
CA THR A 510 -12.83 41.92 6.52
C THR A 510 -13.86 41.13 5.70
N ALA A 511 -13.52 39.92 5.26
CA ALA A 511 -14.49 39.01 4.62
C ALA A 511 -15.59 38.60 5.61
N LEU A 512 -15.22 38.22 6.85
CA LEU A 512 -16.17 37.86 7.90
C LEU A 512 -17.11 39.02 8.26
N GLN A 513 -16.57 40.23 8.43
CA GLN A 513 -17.38 41.43 8.70
C GLN A 513 -18.30 41.81 7.53
N ALA A 514 -17.93 41.53 6.29
CA ALA A 514 -18.80 41.74 5.13
C ALA A 514 -19.99 40.75 5.15
N ALA A 515 -19.74 39.48 5.45
CA ALA A 515 -20.79 38.47 5.57
C ALA A 515 -21.77 38.74 6.73
N ILE A 516 -21.26 39.09 7.92
CA ILE A 516 -22.08 39.40 9.11
C ILE A 516 -23.00 40.61 8.89
N LYS A 517 -22.62 41.56 8.02
CA LYS A 517 -23.47 42.72 7.68
C LYS A 517 -24.63 42.38 6.73
N SER A 518 -24.72 41.14 6.25
CA SER A 518 -25.87 40.69 5.45
C SER A 518 -27.07 40.31 6.33
N GLU A 519 -28.22 40.18 5.70
CA GLU A 519 -29.46 39.72 6.33
C GLU A 519 -29.47 38.21 6.63
N ILE A 520 -28.43 37.47 6.22
CA ILE A 520 -28.30 36.03 6.48
C ILE A 520 -27.43 35.82 7.73
N PRO A 521 -27.94 35.17 8.79
CA PRO A 521 -27.17 34.75 9.95
C PRO A 521 -25.86 34.06 9.55
N THR A 522 -24.74 34.74 9.84
CA THR A 522 -23.40 34.26 9.47
C THR A 522 -22.75 33.55 10.65
N TRP A 523 -22.27 32.33 10.39
CA TRP A 523 -21.54 31.48 11.33
C TRP A 523 -20.08 31.44 10.94
N LEU A 524 -19.18 31.35 11.93
CA LEU A 524 -17.77 31.12 11.68
C LEU A 524 -17.50 29.61 11.72
N VAL A 525 -16.98 29.05 10.62
CA VAL A 525 -16.47 27.68 10.60
C VAL A 525 -14.99 27.70 10.89
N ILE A 526 -14.58 26.86 11.82
CA ILE A 526 -13.18 26.70 12.26
C ILE A 526 -12.73 25.28 11.94
N LYS A 527 -11.57 25.25 11.29
CA LYS A 527 -10.92 24.11 10.69
C LYS A 527 -9.57 23.90 11.43
N PRO A 528 -9.56 23.23 12.60
CA PRO A 528 -8.50 23.32 13.60
C PRO A 528 -7.18 22.66 13.19
N TRP A 529 -7.25 21.72 12.25
CA TRP A 529 -6.16 20.97 11.63
C TRP A 529 -5.74 21.57 10.29
N GLU A 530 -6.08 22.83 9.99
CA GLU A 530 -5.75 23.47 8.71
C GLU A 530 -4.46 24.27 8.81
N ALA A 531 -3.65 24.24 7.76
CA ALA A 531 -2.51 25.14 7.63
C ALA A 531 -2.98 26.56 7.40
N LEU A 532 -2.56 27.48 8.26
CA LEU A 532 -2.70 28.90 7.95
C LEU A 532 -1.88 29.26 6.71
N PRO A 533 -2.40 30.13 5.82
CA PRO A 533 -1.68 30.59 4.63
C PRO A 533 -0.28 31.11 4.96
N GLY A 534 0.73 30.57 4.27
CA GLY A 534 2.14 30.95 4.43
C GLY A 534 2.96 30.13 5.44
N ALA A 535 2.37 29.15 6.13
CA ALA A 535 3.12 28.27 7.01
C ALA A 535 4.03 27.31 6.22
N THR A 536 5.33 27.31 6.54
CA THR A 536 6.36 26.49 5.88
C THR A 536 6.78 25.31 6.75
N GLY A 537 7.15 24.19 6.12
CA GLY A 537 7.63 22.98 6.82
C GLY A 537 6.54 22.10 7.43
N LEU A 538 5.29 22.25 7.01
CA LEU A 538 4.16 21.47 7.51
C LEU A 538 4.11 20.05 6.91
N ASP A 539 3.98 19.12 7.85
CA ASP A 539 3.64 17.70 7.82
C ASP A 539 3.92 16.86 6.56
N GLN A 540 4.79 15.88 6.77
CA GLN A 540 5.14 14.83 5.82
C GLN A 540 4.04 13.77 5.79
N ASN A 541 3.66 13.27 4.63
CA ASN A 541 2.75 12.13 4.53
C ASN A 541 3.39 10.82 5.07
N LEU A 542 2.64 9.70 5.13
CA LEU A 542 3.22 8.40 5.54
C LEU A 542 4.47 8.00 4.71
N GLY A 543 4.54 8.47 3.45
CA GLY A 543 5.66 8.30 2.54
C GLY A 543 6.86 9.23 2.75
N GLY A 544 6.84 10.10 3.77
CA GLY A 544 7.90 11.09 4.02
C GLY A 544 7.99 12.22 2.98
N LEU A 545 7.02 12.36 2.07
CA LEU A 545 7.01 13.41 1.05
C LEU A 545 6.55 14.75 1.65
N SER A 546 7.18 15.84 1.22
CA SER A 546 6.67 17.19 1.49
C SER A 546 5.38 17.47 0.72
N GLN A 547 4.56 18.42 1.21
CA GLN A 547 3.36 18.88 0.49
C GLN A 547 3.67 19.28 -0.96
N LYS A 548 4.82 19.90 -1.24
CA LYS A 548 5.22 20.30 -2.60
C LYS A 548 5.50 19.09 -3.49
N GLU A 549 6.20 18.08 -2.99
CA GLU A 549 6.48 16.84 -3.74
C GLU A 549 5.20 16.02 -3.96
N LEU A 550 4.30 16.01 -2.97
CA LEU A 550 3.02 15.34 -3.05
C LEU A 550 2.07 16.03 -4.04
N LEU A 551 1.94 17.36 -3.99
CA LEU A 551 1.15 18.14 -4.95
C LEU A 551 1.73 18.00 -6.37
N LYS A 552 3.07 18.02 -6.49
CA LYS A 552 3.75 17.72 -7.76
C LYS A 552 3.37 16.33 -8.29
N LEU A 553 3.41 15.31 -7.44
CA LEU A 553 3.01 13.94 -7.80
C LEU A 553 1.53 13.87 -8.24
N MET A 554 0.62 14.58 -7.57
CA MET A 554 -0.79 14.69 -7.97
C MET A 554 -0.96 15.38 -9.33
N THR A 555 -0.24 16.46 -9.59
CA THR A 555 -0.38 17.24 -10.82
C THR A 555 0.30 16.56 -12.02
N GLU A 556 1.42 15.87 -11.80
CA GLU A 556 2.25 15.28 -12.86
C GLU A 556 1.96 13.78 -13.11
N SER A 557 1.28 13.06 -12.19
CA SER A 557 0.81 11.68 -12.43
C SER A 557 -0.73 11.61 -12.43
N PRO A 558 -1.37 11.75 -13.61
CA PRO A 558 -2.79 11.42 -13.81
C PRO A 558 -3.13 9.98 -13.37
N THR A 559 -2.14 9.08 -13.42
CA THR A 559 -2.23 7.68 -13.01
C THR A 559 -2.29 7.55 -11.48
N PHE A 560 -1.53 8.36 -10.73
CA PHE A 560 -1.66 8.49 -9.28
C PHE A 560 -3.04 9.05 -8.88
N LEU A 561 -3.59 10.01 -9.63
CA LEU A 561 -4.97 10.45 -9.41
C LEU A 561 -5.98 9.31 -9.67
N GLN A 562 -5.89 8.59 -10.79
CA GLN A 562 -6.75 7.41 -11.02
C GLN A 562 -6.59 6.34 -9.93
N SER A 563 -5.41 6.26 -9.28
CA SER A 563 -5.14 5.31 -8.19
C SER A 563 -5.91 5.60 -6.92
N LEU A 564 -6.47 6.81 -6.76
CA LEU A 564 -7.31 7.24 -5.63
C LEU A 564 -8.81 6.93 -5.87
N GLY A 565 -9.12 6.05 -6.83
CA GLY A 565 -10.49 5.82 -7.29
C GLY A 565 -11.11 7.04 -7.97
N PHE A 566 -10.30 7.96 -8.50
CA PHE A 566 -10.79 9.07 -9.32
C PHE A 566 -11.02 8.58 -10.75
N ARG A 567 -12.09 7.80 -10.96
CA ARG A 567 -12.71 7.74 -12.29
C ARG A 567 -13.12 9.15 -12.69
N GLN A 568 -12.99 9.44 -13.97
CA GLN A 568 -13.13 10.76 -14.59
C GLN A 568 -14.27 11.63 -13.99
N VAL A 569 -13.98 12.93 -13.82
CA VAL A 569 -14.81 13.97 -13.16
C VAL A 569 -14.64 14.05 -11.63
N PHE A 570 -13.56 14.68 -11.15
CA PHE A 570 -13.50 15.24 -9.80
C PHE A 570 -12.72 16.56 -9.85
N SER A 571 -13.40 17.69 -9.60
CA SER A 571 -12.81 19.04 -9.53
C SER A 571 -12.82 19.60 -8.11
N VAL A 572 -12.95 18.73 -7.10
CA VAL A 572 -13.12 19.09 -5.69
C VAL A 572 -12.13 18.30 -4.86
N ILE A 573 -10.95 18.88 -4.71
CA ILE A 573 -9.97 18.46 -3.71
C ILE A 573 -9.95 19.59 -2.71
N ASP A 574 -10.29 19.32 -1.44
CA ASP A 574 -9.92 20.23 -0.34
C ASP A 574 -8.37 20.19 -0.24
N THR A 575 -7.74 21.07 -1.03
CA THR A 575 -6.28 21.16 -1.17
C THR A 575 -5.62 21.87 0.01
N SER A 576 -6.39 22.38 0.99
CA SER A 576 -5.81 22.88 2.23
C SER A 576 -5.05 21.72 2.89
N PRO A 577 -3.75 21.87 3.17
CA PRO A 577 -2.98 20.78 3.78
C PRO A 577 -3.38 20.66 5.25
N SER A 578 -3.56 19.41 5.69
CA SER A 578 -3.80 19.13 7.11
C SER A 578 -2.50 19.29 7.90
N VAL A 579 -2.59 20.01 9.01
CA VAL A 579 -1.55 20.13 10.03
C VAL A 579 -1.94 19.24 11.19
N SER A 580 -1.13 18.23 11.46
CA SER A 580 -1.29 17.46 12.67
C SER A 580 -0.81 18.26 13.88
N PRO A 581 -1.23 17.89 15.09
CA PRO A 581 -0.72 18.51 16.30
C PRO A 581 0.82 18.53 16.38
N ASP A 582 1.36 19.67 16.80
CA ASP A 582 2.79 19.98 16.92
C ASP A 582 3.09 20.90 18.14
N GLY A 583 2.13 21.12 19.04
CA GLY A 583 2.30 22.01 20.19
C GLY A 583 2.57 23.48 19.83
N THR A 584 2.35 23.89 18.58
CA THR A 584 2.36 25.30 18.13
C THR A 584 0.99 25.75 17.63
N GLU A 585 -0.03 24.91 17.74
CA GLU A 585 -1.40 25.20 17.33
C GLU A 585 -1.94 26.45 18.03
N GLY A 586 -1.57 26.69 19.29
CA GLY A 586 -2.00 27.88 20.05
C GLY A 586 -1.66 29.22 19.37
N SER A 587 -0.55 29.32 18.62
CA SER A 587 -0.24 30.54 17.86
C SER A 587 -1.03 30.63 16.55
N ARG A 588 -1.36 29.49 15.91
CA ARG A 588 -2.25 29.42 14.74
C ARG A 588 -3.69 29.78 15.13
N TRP A 589 -4.20 29.14 16.18
CA TRP A 589 -5.55 29.29 16.69
C TRP A 589 -5.86 30.66 17.30
N ALA A 590 -4.84 31.43 17.72
CA ALA A 590 -5.03 32.81 18.14
C ALA A 590 -5.78 33.65 17.08
N ARG A 591 -5.60 33.34 15.78
CA ARG A 591 -6.33 33.98 14.67
C ARG A 591 -7.82 33.59 14.68
N TYR A 592 -8.16 32.31 14.85
CA TYR A 592 -9.54 31.87 14.97
C TYR A 592 -10.22 32.41 16.24
N ALA A 593 -9.51 32.47 17.37
CA ALA A 593 -9.99 33.08 18.61
C ALA A 593 -10.20 34.60 18.49
N ALA A 594 -9.45 35.29 17.63
CA ALA A 594 -9.71 36.69 17.28
C ALA A 594 -10.94 36.85 16.37
N LEU A 595 -11.11 35.99 15.36
CA LEU A 595 -12.30 36.00 14.49
C LEU A 595 -13.58 35.68 15.26
N ALA A 596 -13.53 34.73 16.21
CA ALA A 596 -14.65 34.33 17.05
C ALA A 596 -15.14 35.44 18.02
N LYS A 597 -14.35 36.52 18.21
CA LYS A 597 -14.75 37.73 18.96
C LYS A 597 -15.59 38.70 18.13
N THR A 598 -15.77 38.47 16.83
CA THR A 598 -16.51 39.40 15.97
C THR A 598 -17.99 39.43 16.38
N GLU A 599 -18.48 40.61 16.76
CA GLU A 599 -19.87 40.82 17.12
C GLU A 599 -20.80 40.53 15.93
N GLY A 600 -21.99 39.99 16.19
CA GLY A 600 -22.98 39.64 15.16
C GLY A 600 -22.87 38.22 14.58
N LEU A 601 -21.92 37.39 15.04
CA LEU A 601 -21.89 35.96 14.70
C LEU A 601 -23.13 35.22 15.22
N GLY A 602 -23.79 34.45 14.35
CA GLY A 602 -24.89 33.55 14.73
C GLY A 602 -24.43 32.32 15.52
N GLY A 603 -23.17 31.93 15.35
CA GLY A 603 -22.53 30.83 16.06
C GLY A 603 -21.11 30.53 15.55
N VAL A 604 -20.43 29.65 16.25
CA VAL A 604 -19.09 29.14 15.88
C VAL A 604 -19.16 27.62 15.78
N ALA A 605 -18.79 27.07 14.63
CA ALA A 605 -18.73 25.62 14.40
C ALA A 605 -17.28 25.17 14.27
N VAL A 606 -16.83 24.23 15.12
CA VAL A 606 -15.51 23.60 15.01
C VAL A 606 -15.68 22.19 14.47
N LEU A 607 -15.14 21.97 13.27
CA LEU A 607 -15.10 20.65 12.65
C LEU A 607 -13.85 19.93 13.19
N LYS A 608 -14.04 18.89 14.02
CA LYS A 608 -12.96 18.20 14.73
C LYS A 608 -12.17 17.30 13.79
N HIS A 609 -12.85 16.67 12.84
CA HIS A 609 -12.32 15.63 11.98
C HIS A 609 -12.12 16.19 10.58
N ARG A 610 -11.00 15.79 10.00
CA ARG A 610 -11.03 15.31 8.62
C ARG A 610 -11.50 13.87 8.76
N PRO A 611 -12.68 13.49 8.24
CA PRO A 611 -13.45 12.35 8.74
C PRO A 611 -12.62 11.09 8.95
N THR A 612 -12.92 10.34 10.03
CA THR A 612 -12.71 8.88 10.01
C THR A 612 -13.64 8.34 8.93
N GLY A 613 -13.13 8.31 7.70
CA GLY A 613 -14.01 8.35 6.53
C GLY A 613 -13.61 9.38 5.45
N TYR A 614 -12.32 9.53 5.14
CA TYR A 614 -11.96 9.66 3.71
C TYR A 614 -11.88 8.29 3.02
N GLU A 615 -12.31 7.22 3.73
CA GLU A 615 -12.71 5.94 3.15
C GLU A 615 -13.92 6.15 2.24
N LYS A 616 -13.68 6.41 0.93
CA LYS A 616 -14.69 6.16 -0.10
C LYS A 616 -15.39 4.83 0.18
N GLU A 617 -16.69 4.79 -0.10
CA GLU A 617 -17.49 3.58 -0.06
C GLU A 617 -16.71 2.42 -0.68
N ARG A 618 -16.63 1.29 0.05
CA ARG A 618 -15.74 0.17 -0.30
C ARG A 618 -16.13 -0.43 -1.64
N GLN A 619 -15.52 0.02 -2.72
CA GLN A 619 -15.38 -0.81 -3.91
C GLN A 619 -14.34 -1.88 -3.61
N GLU A 620 -14.83 -3.06 -3.25
CA GLU A 620 -14.09 -4.32 -3.28
C GLU A 620 -13.60 -4.56 -4.72
N GLY A 621 -12.43 -4.00 -5.06
CA GLY A 621 -11.96 -3.97 -6.45
C GLY A 621 -10.48 -3.60 -6.61
N PHE A 622 -10.04 -2.44 -6.10
CA PHE A 622 -8.69 -1.94 -6.36
C PHE A 622 -7.90 -1.56 -5.09
N TYR A 623 -6.99 -2.45 -4.73
CA TYR A 623 -6.11 -2.40 -3.56
C TYR A 623 -5.32 -1.09 -3.40
N PHE A 624 -4.93 -0.43 -4.50
CA PHE A 624 -4.17 0.81 -4.47
C PHE A 624 -4.98 2.04 -3.99
N GLU A 625 -6.30 2.04 -4.12
CA GLU A 625 -7.16 3.18 -3.71
C GLU A 625 -7.10 3.43 -2.21
N ARG A 626 -6.99 2.34 -1.45
CA ARG A 626 -6.76 2.36 -0.01
C ARG A 626 -5.39 2.95 0.35
N ILE A 627 -4.33 2.56 -0.35
CA ILE A 627 -2.95 2.95 -0.03
C ILE A 627 -2.77 4.47 -0.04
N VAL A 628 -3.39 5.13 -1.02
CA VAL A 628 -3.20 6.56 -1.24
C VAL A 628 -4.11 7.41 -0.35
N SER A 629 -5.36 7.00 -0.09
CA SER A 629 -6.22 7.67 0.92
C SER A 629 -5.63 7.54 2.34
N GLU A 630 -5.13 6.35 2.70
CA GLU A 630 -4.44 6.13 3.97
C GLU A 630 -3.17 7.00 4.13
N THR A 631 -2.62 7.57 3.04
CA THR A 631 -1.37 8.33 3.07
C THR A 631 -1.55 9.84 3.04
N PHE A 632 -2.53 10.38 2.32
CA PHE A 632 -2.83 11.82 2.36
C PHE A 632 -3.23 12.30 3.74
N ASP A 633 -4.14 11.56 4.40
CA ASP A 633 -4.81 12.06 5.60
C ASP A 633 -4.12 11.67 6.92
N ARG A 634 -2.94 11.05 6.88
CA ARG A 634 -2.27 10.45 8.06
C ARG A 634 -0.80 10.83 8.24
N GLY A 635 -0.41 11.99 7.71
CA GLY A 635 0.93 12.55 7.89
C GLY A 635 1.33 12.88 9.32
N TYR A 636 2.56 13.41 9.47
CA TYR A 636 3.18 13.69 10.76
C TYR A 636 3.91 15.02 10.83
N SER A 637 3.77 15.70 11.97
CA SER A 637 4.68 16.76 12.41
C SER A 637 5.95 16.15 13.04
N VAL A 638 7.09 16.86 12.97
CA VAL A 638 8.36 16.40 13.55
C VAL A 638 8.24 16.13 15.05
N LYS A 639 7.52 16.98 15.78
CA LYS A 639 7.28 16.80 17.22
C LYS A 639 6.35 15.64 17.52
N MET A 640 5.38 15.33 16.66
CA MET A 640 4.51 14.18 16.84
C MET A 640 5.23 12.86 16.51
N ARG A 641 6.16 12.87 15.52
CA ARG A 641 7.11 11.75 15.32
C ARG A 641 8.00 11.53 16.54
N GLU A 642 8.56 12.60 17.09
CA GLU A 642 9.37 12.52 18.32
C GLU A 642 8.54 12.07 19.53
N ALA A 643 7.31 12.57 19.71
CA ALA A 643 6.44 12.12 20.79
C ALA A 643 6.02 10.65 20.66
N PHE A 644 5.79 10.17 19.44
CA PHE A 644 5.50 8.75 19.19
C PHE A 644 6.73 7.85 19.38
N LEU A 645 7.90 8.26 18.87
CA LEU A 645 9.19 7.62 19.13
C LEU A 645 9.43 7.48 20.64
N ASN A 646 9.23 8.56 21.40
CA ASN A 646 9.41 8.57 22.85
C ASN A 646 8.42 7.69 23.63
N ALA A 647 7.28 7.34 23.04
CA ALA A 647 6.25 6.52 23.67
C ALA A 647 6.31 5.04 23.26
N TYR A 648 6.90 4.73 22.10
CA TYR A 648 6.85 3.39 21.50
C TYR A 648 8.19 2.89 20.92
N HIS A 649 9.27 3.65 21.07
CA HIS A 649 10.62 3.35 20.56
C HIS A 649 10.68 3.06 19.04
N VAL A 650 9.75 3.61 18.26
CA VAL A 650 9.80 3.57 16.79
C VAL A 650 9.35 4.90 16.22
N ASP A 651 10.11 5.40 15.26
CA ASP A 651 9.73 6.59 14.50
C ASP A 651 8.75 6.17 13.41
N PRO A 652 7.54 6.77 13.36
CA PRO A 652 6.44 6.18 12.61
C PRO A 652 6.58 6.31 11.08
N ILE A 653 7.65 6.96 10.59
CA ILE A 653 8.09 6.87 9.18
C ILE A 653 8.63 5.48 8.78
N ASP A 654 9.00 4.65 9.77
CA ASP A 654 9.39 3.25 9.57
C ASP A 654 8.18 2.30 9.54
N ILE A 655 6.98 2.77 9.90
CA ILE A 655 5.74 1.99 9.90
C ILE A 655 5.16 1.93 8.48
N THR A 656 4.74 0.74 8.05
CA THR A 656 4.15 0.48 6.74
C THR A 656 2.65 0.18 6.89
N PRO A 657 1.74 0.78 6.08
CA PRO A 657 0.33 0.41 6.07
C PRO A 657 0.12 -1.09 5.80
N PRO A 658 -0.90 -1.73 6.40
CA PRO A 658 -1.26 -3.09 6.04
C PRO A 658 -1.70 -3.13 4.58
N GLY A 659 -1.09 -4.01 3.80
CA GLY A 659 -1.37 -4.12 2.38
C GLY A 659 -0.67 -3.09 1.50
N LEU A 660 0.65 -2.96 1.62
CA LEU A 660 1.49 -2.62 0.47
C LEU A 660 1.93 -3.93 -0.19
N PHE A 661 1.67 -4.11 -1.48
CA PHE A 661 2.32 -5.15 -2.28
C PHE A 661 3.55 -4.57 -2.95
N PHE A 662 4.64 -5.35 -2.95
CA PHE A 662 5.81 -5.08 -3.75
C PHE A 662 6.50 -6.39 -4.13
N ASP A 663 6.97 -6.49 -5.37
CA ASP A 663 7.45 -7.77 -5.94
C ASP A 663 8.87 -8.15 -5.46
N SER A 664 9.64 -7.21 -4.92
CA SER A 664 11.03 -7.44 -4.46
C SER A 664 11.08 -7.84 -2.99
N ASP A 665 11.97 -8.76 -2.60
CA ASP A 665 12.35 -8.88 -1.18
C ASP A 665 13.01 -7.56 -0.74
N LEU A 666 12.60 -7.02 0.42
CA LEU A 666 13.16 -5.80 1.02
C LEU A 666 13.79 -6.06 2.40
N ARG A 667 13.77 -7.30 2.90
CA ARG A 667 14.25 -7.65 4.25
C ARG A 667 15.73 -7.33 4.45
N GLN A 668 16.06 -6.81 5.64
CA GLN A 668 17.41 -6.56 6.10
C GLN A 668 17.83 -7.61 7.16
N PRO A 669 19.06 -8.17 7.14
CA PRO A 669 19.40 -9.33 7.98
C PRO A 669 19.42 -9.13 9.51
N PHE A 670 19.44 -7.88 9.98
CA PHE A 670 19.50 -7.53 11.41
C PHE A 670 18.45 -6.50 11.86
N PHE A 671 17.84 -5.78 10.91
CA PHE A 671 16.52 -5.21 11.06
C PHE A 671 15.54 -6.17 10.39
N LEU A 672 15.19 -7.26 11.08
CA LEU A 672 14.17 -8.20 10.62
C LEU A 672 12.91 -7.37 10.31
N ASP A 673 12.52 -7.36 9.04
CA ASP A 673 11.64 -6.33 8.48
C ASP A 673 10.17 -6.80 8.48
N ASP A 674 9.87 -7.71 9.41
CA ASP A 674 8.84 -8.74 9.31
C ASP A 674 7.54 -8.32 10.01
N ASN A 675 6.98 -7.20 9.55
CA ASN A 675 5.60 -6.72 9.79
C ASN A 675 5.33 -5.89 11.06
N LEU A 676 5.76 -4.62 11.06
CA LEU A 676 5.12 -3.56 11.86
C LEU A 676 3.70 -3.16 11.38
N ARG A 677 3.15 -3.84 10.35
CA ARG A 677 1.82 -4.49 10.35
C ARG A 677 1.58 -5.43 9.17
N GLY A 678 0.74 -6.44 9.43
CA GLY A 678 -0.45 -6.67 8.60
C GLY A 678 -0.26 -7.29 7.22
N SER A 679 -0.02 -8.60 7.20
CA SER A 679 -0.05 -9.50 6.04
C SER A 679 1.05 -9.30 4.99
N SER A 680 2.14 -10.04 5.15
CA SER A 680 3.11 -10.32 4.10
C SER A 680 2.64 -11.49 3.22
N SER A 681 2.48 -11.27 1.91
CA SER A 681 2.93 -12.23 0.90
C SER A 681 4.27 -11.68 0.40
N VAL A 682 5.42 -12.18 0.83
CA VAL A 682 5.92 -13.55 0.58
C VAL A 682 6.48 -14.18 1.86
N TYR A 683 6.10 -15.44 2.16
CA TYR A 683 6.68 -16.22 3.26
C TYR A 683 7.76 -17.19 2.77
N SER A 684 8.99 -17.04 3.25
CA SER A 684 9.97 -18.13 3.34
C SER A 684 10.11 -18.52 4.82
N GLY A 685 9.52 -19.65 5.21
CA GLY A 685 9.36 -19.99 6.62
C GLY A 685 10.67 -20.35 7.32
N ARG A 686 11.07 -19.53 8.30
CA ARG A 686 11.76 -19.97 9.53
C ARG A 686 11.90 -18.95 10.66
N ASP A 687 11.70 -17.66 10.40
CA ASP A 687 11.68 -16.63 11.45
C ASP A 687 10.24 -16.37 11.92
N VAL A 688 9.98 -16.57 13.22
CA VAL A 688 8.67 -16.33 13.85
C VAL A 688 8.66 -14.90 14.41
N PRO A 689 7.73 -14.02 14.01
CA PRO A 689 7.72 -12.64 14.48
C PRO A 689 7.38 -12.55 15.97
N LEU A 690 8.07 -11.64 16.67
CA LEU A 690 7.82 -11.34 18.08
C LEU A 690 6.42 -10.69 18.25
N PRO A 691 5.64 -11.03 19.30
CA PRO A 691 4.25 -10.57 19.42
C PRO A 691 4.05 -9.05 19.50
N GLU A 692 5.05 -8.31 19.96
CA GLU A 692 5.00 -6.86 20.20
C GLU A 692 4.97 -6.01 18.92
N PHE A 693 5.45 -6.54 17.80
CA PHE A 693 5.38 -5.87 16.48
C PHE A 693 3.97 -5.96 15.87
N LYS A 694 3.14 -6.89 16.37
CA LYS A 694 1.72 -6.97 16.02
C LYS A 694 0.97 -5.83 16.70
N LYS A 695 1.06 -4.65 16.12
CA LYS A 695 0.02 -3.61 15.98
C LYS A 695 0.74 -2.38 15.42
N MET A 696 0.92 -1.27 16.12
CA MET A 696 1.67 -0.11 15.60
C MET A 696 0.97 0.77 14.54
N VAL A 697 0.51 0.33 13.34
CA VAL A 697 -0.31 1.23 12.45
C VAL A 697 -1.57 1.79 13.14
N ASP A 698 -2.52 0.99 13.64
CA ASP A 698 -3.62 1.55 14.46
C ASP A 698 -3.15 2.08 15.84
N THR A 699 -1.94 1.75 16.33
CA THR A 699 -1.42 2.40 17.55
C THR A 699 -1.07 3.85 17.23
N TRP A 700 -0.49 4.07 16.06
CA TRP A 700 -0.26 5.37 15.46
C TRP A 700 -1.59 6.12 15.22
N GLN A 701 -2.55 5.49 14.53
CA GLN A 701 -3.86 6.10 14.27
C GLN A 701 -4.54 6.52 15.59
N LYS A 702 -4.53 5.65 16.60
CA LYS A 702 -5.06 5.95 17.94
C LYS A 702 -4.31 7.12 18.58
N PHE A 703 -2.98 7.05 18.67
CA PHE A 703 -2.16 8.11 19.27
C PHE A 703 -2.41 9.47 18.61
N ARG A 704 -2.51 9.51 17.28
CA ARG A 704 -2.86 10.74 16.53
C ARG A 704 -4.29 11.20 16.84
N GLY A 705 -5.25 10.29 16.89
CA GLY A 705 -6.65 10.58 17.25
C GLY A 705 -6.76 11.20 18.65
N ASP A 706 -6.16 10.54 19.66
CA ASP A 706 -6.11 11.00 21.05
C ASP A 706 -5.43 12.39 21.16
N THR A 707 -4.38 12.63 20.35
CA THR A 707 -3.67 13.92 20.33
C THR A 707 -4.49 15.02 19.66
N LEU A 708 -5.14 14.74 18.52
CA LEU A 708 -6.04 15.67 17.83
C LEU A 708 -7.24 16.02 18.72
N GLU A 709 -7.80 15.05 19.44
CA GLU A 709 -8.89 15.27 20.38
C GLU A 709 -8.53 16.26 21.50
N LYS A 710 -7.37 16.04 22.13
CA LYS A 710 -6.85 16.95 23.16
C LYS A 710 -6.58 18.36 22.62
N ALA A 711 -6.11 18.44 21.37
CA ALA A 711 -5.92 19.70 20.66
C ALA A 711 -7.27 20.43 20.45
N THR A 712 -8.28 19.75 19.89
CA THR A 712 -9.62 20.33 19.68
C THR A 712 -10.29 20.80 20.97
N LEU A 713 -10.18 20.06 22.09
CA LEU A 713 -10.69 20.52 23.40
C LEU A 713 -10.02 21.80 23.89
N THR A 714 -8.72 21.91 23.68
CA THR A 714 -7.94 23.10 24.07
C THR A 714 -8.41 24.33 23.29
N LEU A 715 -8.62 24.17 21.98
CA LEU A 715 -9.21 25.20 21.13
C LEU A 715 -10.65 25.54 21.56
N ALA A 716 -11.51 24.54 21.80
CA ALA A 716 -12.91 24.75 22.18
C ALA A 716 -13.02 25.58 23.46
N ALA A 717 -12.19 25.29 24.47
CA ALA A 717 -12.11 26.09 25.69
C ALA A 717 -11.69 27.55 25.42
N GLN A 718 -10.67 27.77 24.56
CA GLN A 718 -10.23 29.12 24.18
C GLN A 718 -11.29 29.89 23.38
N LEU A 719 -12.00 29.21 22.47
CA LEU A 719 -13.09 29.82 21.70
C LEU A 719 -14.28 30.17 22.60
N ARG A 720 -14.62 29.32 23.58
CA ARG A 720 -15.75 29.56 24.48
C ARG A 720 -15.55 30.77 25.38
N THR A 721 -14.31 31.10 25.75
CA THR A 721 -13.98 32.35 26.48
C THR A 721 -13.86 33.57 25.56
N SER A 722 -13.63 33.35 24.26
CA SER A 722 -13.45 34.42 23.27
C SER A 722 -14.74 34.83 22.56
N SER A 723 -15.69 33.91 22.36
CA SER A 723 -16.94 34.17 21.64
C SER A 723 -18.13 34.34 22.59
N GLN A 724 -18.98 35.31 22.27
CA GLN A 724 -20.32 35.44 22.85
C GLN A 724 -21.36 34.58 22.12
N ALA A 725 -21.07 34.16 20.89
CA ALA A 725 -21.93 33.30 20.09
C ALA A 725 -21.87 31.84 20.58
N PRO A 726 -22.90 31.01 20.35
CA PRO A 726 -22.90 29.63 20.78
C PRO A 726 -21.85 28.81 20.01
N LEU A 727 -21.08 28.01 20.74
CA LEU A 727 -20.04 27.14 20.19
C LEU A 727 -20.60 25.73 19.95
N TYR A 728 -20.34 25.18 18.78
CA TYR A 728 -20.72 23.84 18.37
C TYR A 728 -19.48 23.04 18.00
N LEU A 729 -19.38 21.81 18.51
CA LEU A 729 -18.35 20.86 18.13
C LEU A 729 -18.97 19.74 17.30
N GLU A 730 -18.20 19.23 16.35
CA GLU A 730 -18.54 18.03 15.61
C GLU A 730 -18.50 16.76 16.47
N ARG A 731 -19.55 15.96 16.30
CA ARG A 731 -19.64 14.53 16.59
C ARG A 731 -19.83 13.80 15.26
N VAL A 732 -18.81 13.06 14.81
CA VAL A 732 -18.96 12.14 13.69
C VAL A 732 -19.81 10.95 14.15
N SER A 733 -20.82 10.61 13.36
CA SER A 733 -21.62 9.39 13.50
C SER A 733 -21.43 8.54 12.25
N HIS A 734 -20.81 7.37 12.40
CA HIS A 734 -20.83 6.33 11.36
C HIS A 734 -22.26 5.79 11.25
N PHE A 735 -23.08 6.41 10.39
CA PHE A 735 -24.35 5.80 9.99
C PHE A 735 -24.03 4.61 9.08
N SER A 736 -24.26 3.40 9.57
CA SER A 736 -24.19 2.18 8.76
C SER A 736 -25.42 2.07 7.86
N HIS A 737 -25.54 2.97 6.87
CA HIS A 737 -26.56 2.91 5.82
C HIS A 737 -25.89 2.66 4.46
N PRO A 738 -26.35 1.69 3.63
CA PRO A 738 -25.67 1.25 2.39
C PRO A 738 -25.61 2.26 1.22
N SER A 739 -25.71 3.55 1.47
CA SER A 739 -25.86 4.60 0.45
C SER A 739 -25.45 6.00 0.91
N TRP A 740 -24.96 6.14 2.14
CA TRP A 740 -24.63 7.41 2.78
C TRP A 740 -23.44 7.19 3.73
N PRO A 741 -22.19 7.19 3.22
CA PRO A 741 -21.03 6.98 4.07
C PRO A 741 -20.76 8.15 5.04
N PHE A 742 -21.21 9.39 4.74
CA PHE A 742 -20.84 10.60 5.50
C PHE A 742 -22.02 11.52 5.84
N GLY A 743 -22.08 11.91 7.11
CA GLY A 743 -22.92 12.98 7.63
C GLY A 743 -22.43 13.38 9.02
N THR A 744 -22.09 14.65 9.20
CA THR A 744 -21.51 15.18 10.44
C THR A 744 -22.60 15.80 11.30
N LEU A 745 -22.71 15.39 12.56
CA LEU A 745 -23.60 16.01 13.54
C LEU A 745 -22.82 17.07 14.32
N LEU A 746 -23.28 18.32 14.36
CA LEU A 746 -22.76 19.31 15.30
C LEU A 746 -23.65 19.39 16.54
N ILE A 747 -23.01 19.39 17.70
CA ILE A 747 -23.65 19.50 19.02
C ILE A 747 -23.13 20.77 19.71
N GLN A 748 -24.04 21.54 20.31
CA GLN A 748 -23.67 22.70 21.11
C GLN A 748 -22.83 22.26 22.32
N TRP A 749 -21.68 22.89 22.52
CA TRP A 749 -20.70 22.53 23.55
C TRP A 749 -20.50 23.66 24.57
N ASN A 750 -20.46 23.29 25.84
CA ASN A 750 -20.21 24.17 26.98
C ASN A 750 -18.89 23.81 27.67
N GLN A 751 -18.34 24.77 28.40
CA GLN A 751 -17.06 24.58 29.08
C GLN A 751 -17.16 23.48 30.16
N GLY A 752 -16.42 22.39 29.96
CA GLY A 752 -16.44 21.21 30.84
C GLY A 752 -17.22 20.03 30.27
N ASP A 753 -17.99 20.21 29.19
CA ASP A 753 -18.59 19.10 28.45
C ASP A 753 -17.47 18.25 27.84
N LYS A 754 -17.58 16.92 27.93
CA LYS A 754 -16.72 16.02 27.16
C LYS A 754 -16.96 16.22 25.67
N ILE A 755 -15.98 15.88 24.82
CA ILE A 755 -16.33 15.60 23.42
C ILE A 755 -17.30 14.41 23.41
N PRO A 756 -18.39 14.46 22.62
CA PRO A 756 -19.31 13.35 22.49
C PRO A 756 -18.60 12.08 21.97
N GLU A 757 -18.32 11.14 22.87
CA GLU A 757 -17.68 9.86 22.54
C GLU A 757 -18.64 8.91 21.81
N PHE A 758 -18.04 7.93 21.13
CA PHE A 758 -18.72 6.85 20.42
C PHE A 758 -18.88 5.65 21.36
N ASN A 759 -20.09 5.38 21.86
CA ASN A 759 -20.46 4.07 22.42
C ASN A 759 -21.97 3.82 22.28
N GLU A 760 -22.83 4.79 22.64
CA GLU A 760 -24.29 4.68 22.48
C GLU A 760 -24.94 5.97 21.95
N VAL A 761 -26.02 5.82 21.17
CA VAL A 761 -26.82 6.93 20.64
C VAL A 761 -27.87 7.31 21.69
N HIS A 762 -27.50 8.24 22.58
CA HIS A 762 -28.47 9.00 23.35
C HIS A 762 -28.82 10.30 22.62
N GLU A 763 -30.11 10.67 22.63
CA GLU A 763 -30.55 12.02 22.28
C GLU A 763 -29.81 13.03 23.17
N ALA A 764 -29.30 14.10 22.56
CA ALA A 764 -28.61 15.15 23.31
C ALA A 764 -29.61 15.89 24.21
N PRO A 765 -29.38 16.01 25.54
CA PRO A 765 -30.30 16.69 26.46
C PRO A 765 -30.50 18.20 26.17
N SER A 766 -29.73 18.78 25.25
CA SER A 766 -29.68 20.21 24.93
C SER A 766 -30.58 20.66 23.77
N GLY A 767 -31.36 19.76 23.15
CA GLY A 767 -32.49 20.13 22.28
C GLY A 767 -32.18 20.77 20.92
N THR A 768 -30.91 20.99 20.56
CA THR A 768 -30.52 21.52 19.23
C THR A 768 -29.48 20.63 18.56
N MET A 769 -29.79 20.14 17.36
CA MET A 769 -28.93 19.30 16.53
C MET A 769 -28.79 19.90 15.13
N ARG A 770 -27.58 19.88 14.56
CA ARG A 770 -27.30 20.39 13.21
C ARG A 770 -26.56 19.32 12.41
N TYR A 771 -26.96 19.06 11.17
CA TYR A 771 -26.28 18.10 10.29
C TYR A 771 -25.52 18.84 9.20
N SER A 772 -24.31 18.38 8.89
CA SER A 772 -23.51 18.82 7.76
C SER A 772 -23.24 17.68 6.80
N PHE A 773 -23.36 17.98 5.51
CA PHE A 773 -23.14 17.04 4.43
C PHE A 773 -21.99 17.53 3.53
N GLU A 774 -20.93 16.73 3.46
CA GLU A 774 -19.80 16.94 2.54
C GLU A 774 -20.17 16.38 1.15
N PHE A 775 -20.06 17.20 0.10
CA PHE A 775 -20.42 16.79 -1.26
C PHE A 775 -19.19 16.50 -2.13
N ALA A 776 -19.01 15.23 -2.50
CA ALA A 776 -18.06 14.82 -3.54
C ALA A 776 -18.82 14.58 -4.86
N PRO A 777 -18.57 15.35 -5.94
CA PRO A 777 -19.28 15.20 -7.22
C PRO A 777 -18.49 14.36 -8.24
N PRO A 778 -19.16 13.60 -9.14
CA PRO A 778 -20.60 13.51 -9.35
C PRO A 778 -21.23 12.22 -8.78
N MET A 779 -22.45 12.36 -8.24
CA MET A 779 -23.31 11.24 -7.85
C MET A 779 -24.07 10.69 -9.07
N THR A 780 -24.32 9.38 -9.10
CA THR A 780 -25.27 8.72 -10.01
C THR A 780 -26.72 9.11 -9.71
N ASP A 781 -27.61 8.93 -10.68
CA ASP A 781 -29.01 9.31 -10.53
C ASP A 781 -29.75 8.51 -9.43
N GLY A 782 -29.30 7.28 -9.15
CA GLY A 782 -29.81 6.46 -8.05
C GLY A 782 -29.40 7.01 -6.68
N GLU A 783 -28.14 7.40 -6.52
CA GLU A 783 -27.65 8.06 -5.30
C GLU A 783 -28.36 9.41 -5.09
N GLN A 784 -28.59 10.19 -6.15
CA GLN A 784 -29.35 11.45 -6.09
C GLN A 784 -30.82 11.24 -5.64
N GLN A 785 -31.48 10.18 -6.13
CA GLN A 785 -32.87 9.87 -5.76
C GLN A 785 -32.97 9.41 -4.30
N LEU A 786 -32.00 8.62 -3.83
CA LEU A 786 -31.91 8.14 -2.45
C LEU A 786 -31.51 9.25 -1.48
N LEU A 787 -30.63 10.16 -1.90
CA LEU A 787 -30.32 11.43 -1.23
C LEU A 787 -31.59 12.27 -1.01
N SER A 788 -32.39 12.45 -2.06
CA SER A 788 -33.65 13.20 -2.01
C SER A 788 -34.67 12.57 -1.04
N GLN A 789 -34.87 11.25 -1.10
CA GLN A 789 -35.78 10.54 -0.20
C GLN A 789 -35.34 10.62 1.27
N THR A 790 -34.05 10.39 1.55
CA THR A 790 -33.51 10.43 2.92
C THR A 790 -33.52 11.85 3.49
N LEU A 791 -33.14 12.87 2.72
CA LEU A 791 -33.31 14.26 3.14
C LEU A 791 -34.78 14.56 3.43
N SER A 792 -35.72 14.10 2.60
CA SER A 792 -37.16 14.28 2.85
C SER A 792 -37.62 13.61 4.15
N ASN A 793 -37.08 12.45 4.49
CA ASN A 793 -37.42 11.73 5.72
C ASN A 793 -36.86 12.42 6.98
N VAL A 794 -35.60 12.87 6.95
CA VAL A 794 -35.00 13.66 8.05
C VAL A 794 -35.73 15.00 8.23
N VAL A 795 -36.01 15.70 7.13
CA VAL A 795 -36.73 16.98 7.08
C VAL A 795 -38.16 16.88 7.63
N ARG A 796 -38.89 15.80 7.33
CA ARG A 796 -40.27 15.61 7.83
C ARG A 796 -40.32 15.20 9.30
N GLY A 797 -39.23 14.65 9.84
CA GLY A 797 -39.19 14.11 11.20
C GLY A 797 -38.99 15.16 12.30
N ASN A 798 -38.22 16.23 12.05
CA ASN A 798 -37.87 17.18 13.12
C ASN A 798 -37.58 18.61 12.63
N ALA A 799 -38.44 19.56 13.00
CA ALA A 799 -38.36 20.96 12.56
C ALA A 799 -37.25 21.78 13.25
N SER A 800 -36.62 21.28 14.33
CA SER A 800 -35.52 21.95 15.02
C SER A 800 -34.14 21.70 14.41
N VAL A 801 -34.05 20.89 13.35
CA VAL A 801 -32.80 20.39 12.79
C VAL A 801 -32.34 21.25 11.60
N THR A 802 -31.19 21.90 11.73
CA THR A 802 -30.55 22.63 10.60
C THR A 802 -29.76 21.66 9.71
N ILE A 803 -29.87 21.81 8.40
CA ILE A 803 -29.11 21.04 7.40
C ILE A 803 -28.11 21.94 6.67
N SER A 804 -26.81 21.64 6.74
CA SER A 804 -25.74 22.37 6.03
C SER A 804 -25.16 21.58 4.85
N PHE A 805 -24.81 22.30 3.79
CA PHE A 805 -24.20 21.77 2.57
C PHE A 805 -22.77 22.31 2.47
N ASP A 806 -21.75 21.44 2.56
CA ASP A 806 -20.36 21.87 2.57
C ASP A 806 -19.72 21.89 1.19
N LEU A 807 -19.40 23.11 0.74
CA LEU A 807 -18.68 23.45 -0.48
C LEU A 807 -17.37 24.20 -0.18
N SER A 808 -16.89 24.21 1.08
CA SER A 808 -15.68 24.94 1.51
C SER A 808 -14.39 24.44 0.88
N GLY A 809 -14.38 23.20 0.34
CA GLY A 809 -13.29 22.65 -0.47
C GLY A 809 -13.30 23.07 -1.96
N LEU A 810 -14.27 23.87 -2.40
CA LEU A 810 -14.34 24.40 -3.76
C LEU A 810 -13.72 25.80 -3.88
N SER A 811 -13.18 26.10 -5.06
CA SER A 811 -12.99 27.50 -5.47
C SER A 811 -14.37 28.18 -5.56
N THR A 812 -14.45 29.49 -5.33
CA THR A 812 -15.76 30.18 -5.36
C THR A 812 -16.43 30.11 -6.74
N GLU A 813 -15.63 30.02 -7.82
CA GLU A 813 -16.11 29.84 -9.19
C GLU A 813 -16.64 28.42 -9.43
N ASP A 814 -15.99 27.39 -8.89
CA ASP A 814 -16.42 26.00 -9.04
C ASP A 814 -17.58 25.65 -8.11
N ALA A 815 -17.68 26.31 -6.95
CA ALA A 815 -18.89 26.35 -6.13
C ALA A 815 -20.06 26.96 -6.91
N GLU A 816 -19.89 28.10 -7.56
CA GLU A 816 -20.93 28.70 -8.40
C GLU A 816 -21.35 27.77 -9.55
N LYS A 817 -20.41 27.14 -10.25
CA LYS A 817 -20.70 26.13 -11.28
C LYS A 817 -21.46 24.93 -10.72
N PHE A 818 -21.06 24.43 -9.53
CA PHE A 818 -21.76 23.34 -8.86
C PHE A 818 -23.20 23.74 -8.52
N MET A 819 -23.39 24.89 -7.87
CA MET A 819 -24.72 25.38 -7.48
C MET A 819 -25.62 25.54 -8.70
N LYS A 820 -25.13 26.14 -9.79
CA LYS A 820 -25.87 26.31 -11.07
C LYS A 820 -26.20 24.99 -11.77
N ARG A 821 -25.30 24.01 -11.72
CA ARG A 821 -25.46 22.72 -12.41
C ARG A 821 -26.38 21.77 -11.67
N TRP A 822 -26.34 21.78 -10.34
CA TRP A 822 -27.00 20.77 -9.51
C TRP A 822 -28.22 21.33 -8.79
N LEU A 823 -28.14 22.49 -8.14
CA LEU A 823 -29.30 23.09 -7.48
C LEU A 823 -30.11 23.91 -8.50
N LYS A 824 -31.36 23.51 -8.75
CA LYS A 824 -32.31 24.38 -9.47
C LYS A 824 -32.87 25.40 -8.47
N PRO A 825 -32.90 26.71 -8.78
CA PRO A 825 -33.70 27.65 -8.01
C PRO A 825 -35.15 27.16 -8.00
N ALA A 826 -35.80 27.15 -6.84
CA ALA A 826 -37.23 26.93 -6.79
C ALA A 826 -37.90 28.08 -7.57
N ALA A 827 -38.52 27.76 -8.71
CA ALA A 827 -39.43 28.70 -9.36
C ALA A 827 -40.63 28.88 -8.43
N ASN A 828 -40.94 30.14 -8.08
CA ASN A 828 -42.00 30.51 -7.13
C ASN A 828 -43.35 29.86 -7.43
#